data_AF-A0AAJ0IC20-F1
#
_entry.id   AF-A0AAJ0IC20-F1
#
_cell.length_a   1.000
_cell.length_b   1.000
_cell.length_c   1.000
_cell.angle_alpha   90.00
_cell.angle_beta   90.00
_cell.angle_gamma   90.00
#
_symmetry.space_group_name_H-M   'P 1'
#
loop_
_entity.id
_entity.type
_entity.pdbx_description
1 polymer ?
#
loop_
_entity_poly.entity_id
_entity_poly.type
_entity_poly.pdbx_seq_one_letter_code
_entity_poly.pdbx_strand_id
1 'polypeptide(L)'
;MIAKKATWGTSTDPYSATLDSLRSLLGGEEGNERGMERYFETLHLLYSALLVEVEKGWTQPHRNLLFFDWHQSKQKLKIENMALLQTFISRRGRVFALSAFLALCILLVGYQTASPFDQNIGHSHQTTGEVGDNLTPPPRETWNHHEGNTGIPANYEDVSPPTTPSGEDIDQGVGTGAIQAGDECVSFEQLQRMKPGPLSAGKRQFPYVRPPPHCRTFQLPALEKLIERMRTVIKDPDLFRLFENSYPNTLDTMIKWHGYARNSSPWDTNNGGTPKSLASFSATPDEARGPKEDEEKEEEYSPETDEELTYIITGDIDAMWLRDSASQLYSYLPFLTPSPDKDSLASLWRGLINSHARYIVISPYCHSFQPPPESGIPPTRNGAYAQNNPQPPYDPQKVFDCKWELDSLASFLQISSAYHARAAVDAAAAMRLGTYDESGKVLPSAWTFTGWTNRGSETLTNDGLGNPVKENGMVRSGFRPSDDACIFQLLIPSNMMFAAYLEQASVIMEGLAGLNGLEVGKREMAKNATVQMRELARGIRHGIAKDAVVTHREFGEMFAYEVDGYGSANLMDDANVPSLLAFPLWNYTHPLVDPKTIITKSTHGGSRDHQVPKRSALDQPSLDDELSPPSPPSSSPLPPKSKPYNTTPPPSHNYSLIYQNTRRFILSLSNPYFAAGPALSAVGGPHLGPGKGWPMAATVAALTAYNSELSGLSSGTTEQEKVVSEQLRMILDSTSGTGVVHETVNAWNEKDWTRSWFGWANGLFGELIVKIAEEEAERGVKWESGEGLLGRLWQ
;
A
#
# COMPACT_ATOMS: atom_id res chain seq x y z
N MET A 1 40.32 29.53 2.72
CA MET A 1 40.92 30.49 3.67
C MET A 1 41.89 31.49 2.99
N ILE A 2 41.56 31.94 1.76
CA ILE A 2 42.00 33.20 1.10
C ILE A 2 40.77 33.54 0.26
N ALA A 3 39.86 34.45 0.58
CA ALA A 3 40.05 35.85 0.93
C ALA A 3 39.05 36.31 2.02
N LYS A 4 39.59 36.86 3.11
CA LYS A 4 38.90 37.81 3.98
C LYS A 4 39.93 38.82 4.46
N LYS A 5 40.09 39.93 3.72
CA LYS A 5 40.56 41.24 4.21
C LYS A 5 40.61 42.25 3.05
N ALA A 6 39.59 43.10 2.96
CA ALA A 6 39.75 44.53 2.71
C ALA A 6 38.36 45.20 2.64
N THR A 7 38.18 46.18 3.52
CA THR A 7 37.02 47.03 3.71
C THR A 7 37.16 48.33 2.91
N TRP A 8 36.03 48.82 2.38
CA TRP A 8 35.67 50.20 2.01
C TRP A 8 36.44 50.91 0.88
N GLY A 9 35.67 51.39 -0.11
CA GLY A 9 36.02 52.56 -0.92
C GLY A 9 35.90 52.38 -2.43
N THR A 10 34.92 53.08 -3.00
CA THR A 10 34.81 53.52 -4.42
C THR A 10 34.64 52.48 -5.53
N SER A 11 33.41 52.43 -6.06
CA SER A 11 33.08 52.49 -7.51
C SER A 11 34.06 51.83 -8.48
N THR A 12 33.82 50.57 -8.85
CA THR A 12 33.69 50.07 -10.23
C THR A 12 33.36 48.57 -10.19
N ASP A 13 32.41 48.13 -11.02
CA ASP A 13 31.87 46.77 -11.08
C ASP A 13 32.88 45.77 -11.69
N PRO A 14 33.29 44.69 -10.99
CA PRO A 14 34.24 43.69 -11.48
C PRO A 14 33.69 42.76 -12.58
N TYR A 15 32.41 42.85 -12.95
CA TYR A 15 31.87 42.08 -14.08
C TYR A 15 32.20 42.66 -15.45
N SER A 16 32.46 43.97 -15.55
CA SER A 16 32.72 44.64 -16.85
C SER A 16 34.07 44.26 -17.46
N ALA A 17 35.14 44.20 -16.66
CA ALA A 17 36.49 43.89 -17.14
C ALA A 17 36.66 42.46 -17.68
N THR A 18 35.86 41.51 -17.16
CA THR A 18 35.90 40.10 -17.58
C THR A 18 35.13 39.89 -18.88
N LEU A 19 34.01 40.60 -19.07
CA LEU A 19 33.20 40.57 -20.30
C LEU A 19 33.87 41.34 -21.45
N ASP A 20 34.57 42.44 -21.18
CA ASP A 20 35.31 43.18 -22.21
C ASP A 20 36.59 42.45 -22.65
N SER A 21 37.21 41.66 -21.76
CA SER A 21 38.30 40.76 -22.14
C SER A 21 37.82 39.59 -23.01
N LEU A 22 36.62 39.06 -22.74
CA LEU A 22 35.99 38.00 -23.57
C LEU A 22 35.50 38.53 -24.93
N ARG A 23 35.00 39.76 -25.00
CA ARG A 23 34.65 40.43 -26.27
C ARG A 23 35.87 40.74 -27.14
N SER A 24 37.00 41.11 -26.53
CA SER A 24 38.29 41.31 -27.22
C SER A 24 38.86 39.99 -27.78
N LEU A 25 38.65 38.86 -27.07
CA LEU A 25 39.10 37.53 -27.50
C LEU A 25 38.23 36.91 -28.61
N LEU A 26 36.97 37.33 -28.74
CA LEU A 26 36.00 36.80 -29.71
C LEU A 26 35.64 37.80 -30.82
N GLY A 27 36.13 39.04 -30.72
CA GLY A 27 35.85 40.14 -31.64
C GLY A 27 36.97 40.34 -32.66
N GLY A 28 37.12 39.38 -33.57
CA GLY A 28 37.85 39.56 -34.81
C GLY A 28 37.08 38.83 -35.90
N GLU A 29 36.59 39.56 -36.89
CA GLU A 29 35.97 38.99 -38.08
C GLU A 29 36.99 38.12 -38.82
N GLU A 30 37.05 36.85 -38.47
CA GLU A 30 37.38 35.69 -39.30
C GLU A 30 37.45 34.45 -38.39
N GLY A 31 36.48 33.55 -38.55
CA GLY A 31 36.48 32.26 -37.88
C GLY A 31 37.72 31.45 -38.26
N ASN A 32 38.54 31.10 -37.27
CA ASN A 32 39.67 30.20 -37.47
C ASN A 32 39.76 29.21 -36.30
N GLU A 33 39.89 27.91 -36.61
CA GLU A 33 39.83 26.76 -35.68
C GLU A 33 40.75 26.88 -34.45
N ARG A 34 41.83 27.68 -34.54
CA ARG A 34 42.73 27.97 -33.42
C ARG A 34 42.11 28.71 -32.24
N GLY A 35 41.03 29.46 -32.45
CA GLY A 35 40.32 30.15 -31.36
C GLY A 35 39.57 29.18 -30.44
N MET A 36 39.00 28.11 -31.02
CA MET A 36 38.31 27.08 -30.25
C MET A 36 39.28 26.14 -29.51
N GLU A 37 40.42 25.80 -30.11
CA GLU A 37 41.44 24.99 -29.40
C GLU A 37 41.94 25.65 -28.11
N ARG A 38 42.21 26.97 -28.15
CA ARG A 38 42.63 27.71 -26.95
C ARG A 38 41.54 27.84 -25.89
N TYR A 39 40.27 27.89 -26.31
CA TYR A 39 39.13 27.88 -25.39
C TYR A 39 39.01 26.54 -24.66
N PHE A 40 39.17 25.41 -25.38
CA PHE A 40 39.16 24.07 -24.79
C PHE A 40 40.38 23.80 -23.89
N GLU A 41 41.58 24.27 -24.26
CA GLU A 41 42.76 24.18 -23.39
C GLU A 41 42.58 24.96 -22.08
N THR A 42 41.95 26.14 -22.14
CA THR A 42 41.69 26.97 -20.95
C THR A 42 40.66 26.32 -20.02
N LEU A 43 39.59 25.71 -20.56
CA LEU A 43 38.61 24.93 -19.81
C LEU A 43 39.25 23.68 -19.18
N HIS A 44 40.15 23.01 -19.88
CA HIS A 44 40.84 21.83 -19.37
C HIS A 44 41.79 22.17 -18.22
N LEU A 45 42.50 23.30 -18.30
CA LEU A 45 43.37 23.80 -17.22
C LEU A 45 42.58 24.24 -15.99
N LEU A 46 41.42 24.89 -16.17
CA LEU A 46 40.53 25.26 -15.08
C LEU A 46 39.95 24.03 -14.36
N TYR A 47 39.59 22.99 -15.12
CA TYR A 47 39.11 21.73 -14.57
C TYR A 47 40.20 20.96 -13.80
N SER A 48 41.42 20.94 -14.33
CA SER A 48 42.58 20.33 -13.66
C SER A 48 43.01 21.08 -12.39
N ALA A 49 42.92 22.41 -12.37
CA ALA A 49 43.18 23.20 -11.17
C ALA A 49 42.12 22.99 -10.08
N LEU A 50 40.86 22.79 -10.47
CA LEU A 50 39.76 22.47 -9.55
C LEU A 50 39.97 21.09 -8.89
N LEU A 51 40.43 20.10 -9.66
CA LEU A 51 40.77 18.76 -9.15
C LEU A 51 41.92 18.77 -8.13
N VAL A 52 42.96 19.59 -8.37
CA VAL A 52 44.11 19.70 -7.46
C VAL A 52 43.75 20.42 -6.15
N GLU A 53 42.79 21.37 -6.16
CA GLU A 53 42.29 21.99 -4.93
C GLU A 53 41.33 21.09 -4.15
N VAL A 54 40.56 20.23 -4.83
CA VAL A 54 39.72 19.21 -4.17
C VAL A 54 40.58 18.17 -3.42
N GLU A 55 41.79 17.85 -3.93
CA GLU A 55 42.72 16.91 -3.27
C GLU A 55 43.43 17.46 -2.01
N LYS A 56 43.51 18.79 -1.85
CA LYS A 56 44.23 19.43 -0.72
C LYS A 56 43.38 19.62 0.54
N GLY A 57 42.07 19.34 0.47
CA GLY A 57 41.11 19.59 1.56
C GLY A 57 40.79 18.40 2.47
N TRP A 58 41.40 17.22 2.29
CA TRP A 58 40.95 15.98 2.94
C TRP A 58 41.91 15.52 4.05
N THR A 59 41.36 15.19 5.22
CA THR A 59 42.10 14.63 6.36
C THR A 59 42.40 13.13 6.15
N GLN A 60 43.45 12.65 6.83
CA GLN A 60 44.08 11.33 6.66
C GLN A 60 43.17 10.07 6.64
N PRO A 61 41.97 10.01 7.28
CA PRO A 61 41.16 8.79 7.26
C PRO A 61 40.57 8.42 5.88
N HIS A 62 40.45 9.37 4.95
CA HIS A 62 39.81 9.15 3.65
C HIS A 62 40.74 8.65 2.55
N ARG A 63 42.07 8.63 2.76
CA ARG A 63 43.04 8.13 1.76
C ARG A 63 43.13 6.60 1.72
N ASN A 64 42.74 5.90 2.78
CA ASN A 64 42.91 4.44 2.89
C ASN A 64 41.72 3.63 2.33
N LEU A 65 40.54 4.22 2.14
CA LEU A 65 39.37 3.51 1.59
C LEU A 65 39.41 3.33 0.07
N LEU A 66 40.05 4.25 -0.68
CA LEU A 66 40.15 4.15 -2.15
C LEU A 66 41.31 3.27 -2.64
N PHE A 67 42.35 3.06 -1.81
CA PHE A 67 43.49 2.21 -2.18
C PHE A 67 43.20 0.70 -2.06
N PHE A 68 42.17 0.31 -1.32
CA PHE A 68 41.78 -1.10 -1.18
C PHE A 68 40.89 -1.59 -2.34
N ASP A 69 40.13 -0.69 -2.97
CA ASP A 69 39.13 -1.02 -4.01
C ASP A 69 39.71 -1.05 -5.44
N TRP A 70 40.79 -0.29 -5.67
CA TRP A 70 41.50 -0.28 -6.96
C TRP A 70 42.29 -1.57 -7.25
N HIS A 71 42.76 -2.26 -6.21
CA HIS A 71 43.61 -3.45 -6.36
C HIS A 71 42.81 -4.75 -6.62
N GLN A 72 41.54 -4.83 -6.17
CA GLN A 72 40.65 -5.94 -6.52
C GLN A 72 40.10 -5.84 -7.96
N SER A 73 39.89 -4.63 -8.46
CA SER A 73 39.37 -4.39 -9.81
C SER A 73 40.35 -4.79 -10.93
N LYS A 74 41.65 -4.92 -10.64
CA LYS A 74 42.66 -5.36 -11.62
C LYS A 74 42.77 -6.88 -11.79
N GLN A 75 42.27 -7.70 -10.86
CA GLN A 75 42.39 -9.16 -10.98
C GLN A 75 41.21 -9.84 -11.70
N LYS A 76 40.09 -9.15 -11.92
CA LYS A 76 38.91 -9.70 -12.62
C LYS A 76 38.84 -9.42 -14.14
N LEU A 77 39.82 -8.73 -14.72
CA LEU A 77 39.90 -8.46 -16.16
C LEU A 77 41.18 -9.10 -16.74
N LYS A 78 41.22 -10.43 -16.75
CA LYS A 78 42.05 -11.21 -17.67
C LYS A 78 41.12 -12.07 -18.51
N ILE A 79 41.42 -12.10 -19.81
CA ILE A 79 40.89 -12.96 -20.89
C ILE A 79 39.80 -12.29 -21.77
N GLU A 80 40.25 -12.04 -23.00
CA GLU A 80 39.53 -12.03 -24.29
C GLU A 80 38.63 -10.84 -24.73
N ASN A 81 39.21 -10.05 -25.66
CA ASN A 81 38.60 -9.31 -26.79
C ASN A 81 38.87 -7.78 -26.83
N MET A 82 40.14 -7.42 -27.07
CA MET A 82 40.57 -6.06 -27.42
C MET A 82 40.32 -5.66 -28.89
N ALA A 83 39.57 -6.44 -29.67
CA ALA A 83 39.22 -6.10 -31.05
C ALA A 83 37.81 -5.50 -31.24
N LEU A 84 36.90 -5.63 -30.26
CA LEU A 84 35.54 -5.08 -30.34
C LEU A 84 35.42 -3.64 -29.81
N LEU A 85 36.35 -3.20 -28.96
CA LEU A 85 36.32 -1.87 -28.36
C LEU A 85 36.72 -0.74 -29.35
N GLN A 86 37.60 -1.02 -30.32
CA GLN A 86 37.99 -0.06 -31.36
C GLN A 86 36.89 0.19 -32.41
N THR A 87 36.03 -0.81 -32.68
CA THR A 87 34.89 -0.66 -33.60
C THR A 87 33.71 0.05 -32.95
N PHE A 88 33.58 -0.05 -31.62
CA PHE A 88 32.50 0.58 -30.84
C PHE A 88 32.68 2.10 -30.69
N ILE A 89 33.92 2.58 -30.57
CA ILE A 89 34.25 4.00 -30.41
C ILE A 89 34.04 4.78 -31.73
N SER A 90 34.24 4.14 -32.89
CA SER A 90 34.03 4.75 -34.22
C SER A 90 32.56 5.06 -34.54
N ARG A 91 31.59 4.28 -34.00
CA ARG A 91 30.16 4.44 -34.32
C ARG A 91 29.42 5.44 -33.41
N ARG A 92 29.83 5.64 -32.15
CA ARG A 92 29.20 6.63 -31.25
C ARG A 92 29.64 8.09 -31.49
N GLY A 93 30.81 8.32 -32.07
CA GLY A 93 31.25 9.67 -32.44
C GLY A 93 30.38 10.34 -33.51
N ARG A 94 29.72 9.57 -34.39
CA ARG A 94 28.82 10.10 -35.43
C ARG A 94 27.43 10.45 -34.91
N VAL A 95 26.99 9.83 -33.82
CA VAL A 95 25.67 10.08 -33.21
C VAL A 95 25.70 11.37 -32.38
N PHE A 96 26.80 11.65 -31.69
CA PHE A 96 26.97 12.91 -30.94
C PHE A 96 27.08 14.14 -31.85
N ALA A 97 27.71 14.01 -33.02
CA ALA A 97 27.82 15.09 -34.00
C ALA A 97 26.48 15.46 -34.65
N LEU A 98 25.60 14.48 -34.91
CA LEU A 98 24.26 14.74 -35.45
C LEU A 98 23.35 15.47 -34.44
N SER A 99 23.43 15.10 -33.16
CA SER A 99 22.64 15.75 -32.09
C SER A 99 23.06 17.20 -31.84
N ALA A 100 24.36 17.49 -31.92
CA ALA A 100 24.89 18.86 -31.80
C ALA A 100 24.51 19.73 -33.01
N PHE A 101 24.48 19.16 -34.22
CA PHE A 101 24.07 19.86 -35.43
C PHE A 101 22.56 20.18 -35.44
N LEU A 102 21.72 19.26 -34.95
CA LEU A 102 20.27 19.49 -34.81
C LEU A 102 19.95 20.59 -33.80
N ALA A 103 20.67 20.65 -32.67
CA ALA A 103 20.54 21.70 -31.67
C ALA A 103 20.97 23.08 -32.19
N LEU A 104 22.00 23.13 -33.05
CA LEU A 104 22.47 24.35 -33.70
C LEU A 104 21.46 24.88 -34.74
N CYS A 105 20.80 24.01 -35.50
CA CYS A 105 19.75 24.39 -36.45
C CYS A 105 18.50 24.95 -35.76
N ILE A 106 18.13 24.42 -34.59
CA ILE A 106 16.99 24.91 -33.79
C ILE A 106 17.28 26.29 -33.21
N LEU A 107 18.53 26.55 -32.81
CA LEU A 107 18.96 27.86 -32.30
C LEU A 107 19.08 28.92 -33.40
N LEU A 108 19.43 28.54 -34.63
CA LEU A 108 19.54 29.46 -35.78
C LEU A 108 18.19 29.89 -36.36
N VAL A 109 17.15 29.05 -36.26
CA VAL A 109 15.78 29.42 -36.70
C VAL A 109 15.07 30.31 -35.67
N GLY A 110 15.44 30.22 -34.38
CA GLY A 110 14.88 31.07 -33.32
C GLY A 110 15.43 32.51 -33.25
N TYR A 111 16.50 32.83 -34.00
CA TYR A 111 17.19 34.12 -33.91
C TYR A 111 16.81 35.13 -35.00
N GLN A 112 15.86 34.82 -35.89
CA GLN A 112 15.49 35.67 -37.03
C GLN A 112 14.21 36.51 -36.87
N THR A 113 13.58 36.55 -35.69
CA THR A 113 12.43 37.44 -35.46
C THR A 113 12.55 38.20 -34.13
N ALA A 114 13.44 39.17 -34.06
CA ALA A 114 13.30 40.32 -33.15
C ALA A 114 14.22 41.47 -33.58
N SER A 115 13.63 42.54 -34.10
CA SER A 115 14.23 43.86 -34.26
C SER A 115 13.31 44.90 -33.58
N PRO A 116 13.84 45.99 -33.00
CA PRO A 116 13.19 46.74 -31.91
C PRO A 116 12.73 48.15 -32.31
N PHE A 117 11.72 48.71 -31.63
CA PHE A 117 11.39 50.15 -31.46
C PHE A 117 10.23 50.22 -30.45
N ASP A 118 10.25 50.79 -29.23
CA ASP A 118 10.71 52.03 -28.59
C ASP A 118 9.56 53.03 -28.31
N GLN A 119 9.55 53.51 -27.06
CA GLN A 119 8.97 54.73 -26.47
C GLN A 119 7.48 54.95 -26.10
N ASN A 120 7.31 55.21 -24.79
CA ASN A 120 6.68 56.39 -24.14
C ASN A 120 5.26 56.32 -23.50
N ILE A 121 5.27 56.64 -22.17
CA ILE A 121 4.41 57.56 -21.38
C ILE A 121 2.89 57.23 -21.35
N GLY A 122 2.13 57.19 -20.25
CA GLY A 122 2.28 57.59 -18.85
C GLY A 122 0.88 57.61 -18.16
N HIS A 123 0.87 57.63 -16.82
CA HIS A 123 -0.17 58.10 -15.87
C HIS A 123 -1.69 57.82 -16.02
N SER A 124 -2.24 57.28 -14.91
CA SER A 124 -3.41 57.77 -14.11
C SER A 124 -4.75 57.00 -14.09
N HIS A 125 -5.20 56.79 -12.83
CA HIS A 125 -6.55 56.83 -12.23
C HIS A 125 -7.80 56.16 -12.85
N GLN A 126 -8.36 55.24 -12.05
CA GLN A 126 -9.74 55.13 -11.54
C GLN A 126 -11.00 55.09 -12.45
N THR A 127 -11.86 54.13 -12.06
CA THR A 127 -13.35 54.10 -12.00
C THR A 127 -14.22 53.66 -13.19
N THR A 128 -14.97 52.57 -12.90
CA THR A 128 -16.39 52.22 -13.21
C THR A 128 -16.88 52.08 -14.65
N GLY A 129 -17.57 50.96 -14.92
CA GLY A 129 -18.54 50.83 -16.03
C GLY A 129 -18.83 49.37 -16.43
N GLU A 130 -20.09 48.96 -16.33
CA GLU A 130 -20.63 47.66 -16.77
C GLU A 130 -20.79 47.54 -18.30
N VAL A 131 -21.01 46.27 -18.73
CA VAL A 131 -21.67 45.75 -19.96
C VAL A 131 -20.75 45.31 -21.12
N GLY A 132 -20.89 44.03 -21.51
CA GLY A 132 -20.97 43.61 -22.92
C GLY A 132 -19.90 42.67 -23.47
N ASP A 133 -20.28 41.39 -23.60
CA ASP A 133 -19.89 40.30 -24.51
C ASP A 133 -18.62 40.32 -25.40
N ASN A 134 -18.14 39.08 -25.57
CA ASN A 134 -17.21 38.52 -26.56
C ASN A 134 -15.72 38.80 -26.35
N LEU A 135 -14.99 37.75 -25.97
CA LEU A 135 -13.71 37.37 -26.59
C LEU A 135 -13.40 35.89 -26.29
N THR A 136 -13.21 35.14 -27.37
CA THR A 136 -12.71 33.75 -27.49
C THR A 136 -11.37 33.49 -26.78
N PRO A 137 -11.16 32.29 -26.18
CA PRO A 137 -9.84 31.85 -25.71
C PRO A 137 -8.99 31.20 -26.82
N PRO A 138 -7.64 31.32 -26.79
CA PRO A 138 -6.73 30.61 -27.69
C PRO A 138 -6.46 29.15 -27.22
N PRO A 139 -5.88 28.28 -28.08
CA PRO A 139 -6.26 26.88 -28.19
C PRO A 139 -5.55 25.91 -27.23
N ARG A 140 -6.26 24.82 -26.91
CA ARG A 140 -5.79 23.59 -26.28
C ARG A 140 -5.01 22.75 -27.31
N GLU A 141 -3.81 22.31 -26.95
CA GLU A 141 -3.10 21.23 -27.64
C GLU A 141 -3.72 19.88 -27.24
N THR A 142 -4.36 19.24 -28.21
CA THR A 142 -4.86 17.86 -28.15
C THR A 142 -3.77 16.91 -28.65
N TRP A 143 -3.41 15.91 -27.85
CA TRP A 143 -2.63 14.77 -28.32
C TRP A 143 -3.58 13.71 -28.90
N ASN A 144 -3.32 13.39 -30.17
CA ASN A 144 -4.11 12.55 -31.06
C ASN A 144 -4.16 11.07 -30.61
N HIS A 145 -5.35 10.51 -30.63
CA HIS A 145 -5.58 9.08 -30.85
C HIS A 145 -5.57 8.80 -32.36
N HIS A 146 -4.87 7.74 -32.78
CA HIS A 146 -4.90 7.22 -34.14
C HIS A 146 -6.22 6.48 -34.40
N GLU A 147 -7.03 7.00 -35.32
CA GLU A 147 -8.16 6.30 -35.93
C GLU A 147 -7.70 5.45 -37.13
N GLY A 148 -8.17 4.20 -37.17
CA GLY A 148 -8.21 3.37 -38.37
C GLY A 148 -9.60 3.47 -39.01
N ASN A 149 -9.63 3.97 -40.24
CA ASN A 149 -10.82 4.28 -41.03
C ASN A 149 -11.08 3.18 -42.08
N THR A 150 -12.31 2.65 -42.13
CA THR A 150 -13.03 2.15 -43.32
C THR A 150 -14.51 2.08 -42.92
N GLY A 151 -15.51 2.74 -43.50
CA GLY A 151 -15.72 3.21 -44.86
C GLY A 151 -17.04 2.61 -45.36
N ILE A 152 -18.19 3.24 -45.05
CA ILE A 152 -19.52 2.89 -45.60
C ILE A 152 -19.94 3.99 -46.58
N PRO A 153 -20.44 3.66 -47.80
CA PRO A 153 -21.25 4.59 -48.56
C PRO A 153 -22.74 4.27 -48.43
N ALA A 154 -23.53 5.30 -48.21
CA ALA A 154 -24.99 5.28 -48.25
C ALA A 154 -25.51 5.29 -49.70
N ASN A 155 -26.67 4.67 -49.93
CA ASN A 155 -27.63 5.14 -50.93
C ASN A 155 -29.07 4.67 -50.60
N TYR A 156 -30.00 5.59 -50.87
CA TYR A 156 -31.45 5.55 -50.72
C TYR A 156 -32.14 4.51 -51.63
N GLU A 157 -33.26 3.93 -51.19
CA GLU A 157 -34.59 4.05 -51.84
C GLU A 157 -35.70 3.30 -51.07
N ASP A 158 -36.93 3.76 -51.32
CA ASP A 158 -38.17 3.61 -50.56
C ASP A 158 -39.15 2.66 -51.28
N VAL A 159 -39.66 1.58 -50.64
CA VAL A 159 -40.87 0.85 -51.10
C VAL A 159 -41.60 0.16 -49.92
N SER A 160 -42.92 0.40 -49.84
CA SER A 160 -43.91 -0.14 -48.89
C SER A 160 -44.39 -1.59 -49.22
N PRO A 161 -45.17 -2.28 -48.36
CA PRO A 161 -45.14 -3.75 -48.18
C PRO A 161 -46.19 -4.52 -48.99
N PRO A 162 -46.11 -5.87 -49.03
CA PRO A 162 -47.35 -6.64 -48.91
C PRO A 162 -47.28 -7.97 -48.12
N THR A 163 -48.31 -8.15 -47.29
CA THR A 163 -49.15 -9.36 -47.05
C THR A 163 -48.55 -10.70 -46.58
N THR A 164 -49.13 -11.15 -45.46
CA THR A 164 -49.26 -12.52 -44.96
C THR A 164 -49.84 -13.51 -45.98
N PRO A 165 -49.52 -14.81 -45.82
CA PRO A 165 -50.60 -15.79 -45.66
C PRO A 165 -50.39 -16.77 -44.48
N SER A 166 -51.54 -17.07 -43.90
CA SER A 166 -51.97 -18.17 -43.01
C SER A 166 -51.18 -19.50 -43.00
N GLY A 167 -50.84 -19.95 -41.78
CA GLY A 167 -51.34 -21.16 -41.11
C GLY A 167 -51.08 -22.56 -41.70
N GLU A 168 -50.29 -23.38 -41.00
CA GLU A 168 -50.68 -24.67 -40.41
C GLU A 168 -49.56 -25.24 -39.51
N ASP A 169 -49.96 -25.94 -38.45
CA ASP A 169 -49.21 -26.36 -37.27
C ASP A 169 -48.09 -27.42 -37.52
N ILE A 170 -47.07 -27.45 -36.65
CA ILE A 170 -46.74 -28.58 -35.73
C ILE A 170 -45.47 -28.25 -34.90
N ASP A 171 -45.64 -28.45 -33.61
CA ASP A 171 -44.72 -28.42 -32.46
C ASP A 171 -43.38 -29.17 -32.63
N GLN A 172 -42.27 -28.53 -32.22
CA GLN A 172 -41.27 -29.03 -31.25
C GLN A 172 -39.87 -28.40 -31.46
N GLY A 173 -39.34 -27.76 -30.41
CA GLY A 173 -37.90 -27.50 -30.25
C GLY A 173 -37.52 -26.03 -30.04
N VAL A 174 -37.80 -25.48 -28.86
CA VAL A 174 -37.15 -24.25 -28.39
C VAL A 174 -35.66 -24.55 -28.19
N GLY A 175 -34.84 -24.12 -29.14
CA GLY A 175 -33.39 -24.09 -29.00
C GLY A 175 -33.00 -23.04 -27.97
N THR A 176 -32.77 -23.48 -26.74
CA THR A 176 -31.98 -22.74 -25.76
C THR A 176 -30.56 -22.61 -26.32
N GLY A 177 -30.15 -21.39 -26.63
CA GLY A 177 -28.73 -21.05 -26.80
C GLY A 177 -28.02 -21.12 -25.45
N ALA A 178 -27.92 -22.32 -24.89
CA ALA A 178 -26.98 -22.61 -23.83
C ALA A 178 -25.59 -22.56 -24.46
N ILE A 179 -24.78 -21.62 -23.98
CA ILE A 179 -23.36 -21.55 -24.27
C ILE A 179 -22.77 -22.94 -23.98
N GLN A 180 -22.30 -23.62 -25.03
CA GLN A 180 -21.72 -24.95 -24.94
C GLN A 180 -20.35 -24.90 -24.24
N ALA A 181 -20.04 -25.97 -23.52
CA ALA A 181 -18.75 -26.22 -22.90
C ALA A 181 -17.61 -26.18 -23.94
N GLY A 182 -16.97 -25.02 -24.05
CA GLY A 182 -15.80 -24.75 -24.88
C GLY A 182 -15.24 -23.33 -24.71
N ASP A 183 -15.71 -22.56 -23.72
CA ASP A 183 -15.36 -21.15 -23.58
C ASP A 183 -13.98 -20.97 -22.91
N GLU A 184 -13.09 -20.34 -23.68
CA GLU A 184 -11.80 -19.83 -23.25
C GLU A 184 -11.96 -18.89 -22.04
N CYS A 185 -11.12 -19.06 -21.02
CA CYS A 185 -11.14 -18.19 -19.84
C CYS A 185 -10.64 -16.79 -20.21
N VAL A 186 -11.55 -15.82 -20.28
CA VAL A 186 -11.24 -14.41 -20.53
C VAL A 186 -10.79 -13.70 -19.25
N SER A 187 -10.02 -12.62 -19.39
CA SER A 187 -9.68 -11.74 -18.27
C SER A 187 -10.93 -11.07 -17.69
N PHE A 188 -10.87 -10.69 -16.41
CA PHE A 188 -11.99 -10.05 -15.74
C PHE A 188 -12.37 -8.70 -16.38
N GLU A 189 -11.39 -7.93 -16.85
CA GLU A 189 -11.65 -6.68 -17.57
C GLU A 189 -12.36 -6.90 -18.90
N GLN A 190 -12.02 -7.98 -19.62
CA GLN A 190 -12.76 -8.37 -20.82
C GLN A 190 -14.19 -8.79 -20.46
N LEU A 191 -14.37 -9.58 -19.40
CA LEU A 191 -15.69 -10.01 -18.92
C LEU A 191 -16.58 -8.80 -18.57
N GLN A 192 -16.01 -7.79 -17.90
CA GLN A 192 -16.73 -6.55 -17.58
C GLN A 192 -17.11 -5.75 -18.82
N ARG A 193 -16.21 -5.65 -19.82
CA ARG A 193 -16.49 -4.95 -21.08
C ARG A 193 -17.58 -5.63 -21.89
N MET A 194 -17.63 -6.97 -21.86
CA MET A 194 -18.63 -7.75 -22.58
C MET A 194 -20.05 -7.59 -22.02
N LYS A 195 -20.19 -7.26 -20.73
CA LYS A 195 -21.48 -7.17 -20.03
C LYS A 195 -22.38 -8.40 -20.32
N PRO A 196 -21.90 -9.61 -20.01
CA PRO A 196 -22.61 -10.84 -20.36
C PRO A 196 -24.01 -10.89 -19.73
N GLY A 197 -24.95 -11.42 -20.52
CA GLY A 197 -26.33 -11.65 -20.12
C GLY A 197 -26.57 -13.03 -19.50
N PRO A 198 -27.78 -13.28 -18.94
CA PRO A 198 -28.86 -12.31 -18.82
C PRO A 198 -28.57 -11.25 -17.74
N LEU A 199 -28.90 -9.99 -18.06
CA LEU A 199 -28.85 -8.89 -17.10
C LEU A 199 -29.84 -9.14 -15.95
N SER A 200 -29.59 -8.56 -14.78
CA SER A 200 -30.58 -8.58 -13.69
C SER A 200 -31.90 -7.95 -14.13
N ALA A 201 -33.00 -8.43 -13.55
CA ALA A 201 -34.36 -8.00 -13.93
C ALA A 201 -34.75 -6.61 -13.39
N GLY A 202 -33.88 -5.97 -12.59
CA GLY A 202 -34.12 -4.63 -12.07
C GLY A 202 -33.77 -3.55 -13.09
N LYS A 203 -34.10 -2.30 -12.75
CA LYS A 203 -33.89 -1.07 -13.52
C LYS A 203 -32.42 -0.81 -13.83
N ARG A 204 -31.49 -1.23 -12.97
CA ARG A 204 -30.05 -1.02 -13.20
C ARG A 204 -29.47 -2.05 -14.16
N GLN A 205 -30.14 -3.19 -14.35
CA GLN A 205 -29.79 -4.23 -15.33
C GLN A 205 -28.30 -4.63 -15.28
N PHE A 206 -27.81 -4.96 -14.09
CA PHE A 206 -26.43 -5.36 -13.88
C PHE A 206 -26.09 -6.69 -14.59
N PRO A 207 -24.91 -6.77 -15.26
CA PRO A 207 -24.44 -7.99 -15.90
C PRO A 207 -23.98 -9.04 -14.87
N TYR A 208 -23.89 -10.30 -15.29
CA TYR A 208 -23.30 -11.37 -14.50
C TYR A 208 -21.79 -11.49 -14.80
N VAL A 209 -20.96 -10.84 -13.99
CA VAL A 209 -19.51 -10.74 -14.27
C VAL A 209 -18.68 -11.68 -13.40
N ARG A 210 -19.23 -12.82 -12.98
CA ARG A 210 -18.43 -13.90 -12.41
C ARG A 210 -17.86 -14.77 -13.54
N PRO A 211 -16.59 -15.18 -13.48
CA PRO A 211 -16.05 -16.18 -14.39
C PRO A 211 -16.87 -17.49 -14.34
N PRO A 212 -16.96 -18.22 -15.47
CA PRO A 212 -17.46 -19.59 -15.47
C PRO A 212 -16.76 -20.44 -14.40
N PRO A 213 -17.43 -21.43 -13.77
CA PRO A 213 -16.85 -22.18 -12.66
C PRO A 213 -15.44 -22.73 -12.91
N HIS A 214 -15.15 -23.23 -14.11
CA HIS A 214 -13.83 -23.76 -14.48
C HIS A 214 -12.73 -22.69 -14.63
N CYS A 215 -13.09 -21.41 -14.72
CA CYS A 215 -12.17 -20.28 -14.80
C CYS A 215 -11.97 -19.57 -13.45
N ARG A 216 -12.68 -19.97 -12.39
CA ARG A 216 -12.55 -19.35 -11.06
C ARG A 216 -11.25 -19.79 -10.42
N THR A 217 -10.48 -18.83 -9.88
CA THR A 217 -9.16 -19.10 -9.31
C THR A 217 -9.19 -19.94 -8.03
N PHE A 218 -10.29 -19.91 -7.29
CA PHE A 218 -10.54 -20.74 -6.12
C PHE A 218 -12.04 -20.91 -5.90
N GLN A 219 -12.49 -22.12 -5.55
CA GLN A 219 -13.90 -22.41 -5.30
C GLN A 219 -14.14 -22.73 -3.83
N LEU A 220 -15.09 -22.01 -3.22
CA LEU A 220 -15.50 -22.24 -1.84
C LEU A 220 -16.97 -22.69 -1.78
N PRO A 221 -17.25 -24.00 -1.67
CA PRO A 221 -18.62 -24.53 -1.70
C PRO A 221 -19.55 -23.92 -0.62
N ALA A 222 -19.01 -23.56 0.53
CA ALA A 222 -19.79 -22.90 1.60
C ALA A 222 -20.27 -21.51 1.20
N LEU A 223 -19.46 -20.75 0.45
CA LEU A 223 -19.83 -19.44 -0.08
C LEU A 223 -20.88 -19.56 -1.18
N GLU A 224 -20.75 -20.53 -2.10
CA GLU A 224 -21.78 -20.77 -3.14
C GLU A 224 -23.14 -21.11 -2.50
N LYS A 225 -23.15 -21.94 -1.45
CA LYS A 225 -24.38 -22.24 -0.68
C LYS A 225 -24.95 -20.99 -0.01
N LEU A 226 -24.11 -20.10 0.52
CA LEU A 226 -24.57 -18.82 1.05
C LEU A 226 -25.19 -17.98 -0.07
N ILE A 227 -24.53 -17.82 -1.21
CA ILE A 227 -25.04 -17.01 -2.33
C ILE A 227 -26.42 -17.52 -2.77
N GLU A 228 -26.59 -18.84 -2.87
CA GLU A 228 -27.89 -19.42 -3.23
C GLU A 228 -28.95 -19.19 -2.14
N ARG A 229 -28.58 -19.30 -0.85
CA ARG A 229 -29.48 -18.90 0.24
C ARG A 229 -29.87 -17.43 0.13
N MET A 230 -28.91 -16.54 -0.13
CA MET A 230 -29.13 -15.10 -0.22
C MET A 230 -30.04 -14.73 -1.38
N ARG A 231 -30.13 -15.54 -2.45
CA ARG A 231 -31.11 -15.37 -3.53
C ARG A 231 -32.56 -15.39 -3.03
N THR A 232 -32.83 -16.14 -1.96
CA THR A 232 -34.17 -16.21 -1.35
C THR A 232 -34.46 -15.06 -0.40
N VAL A 233 -33.40 -14.47 0.16
CA VAL A 233 -33.43 -13.39 1.16
C VAL A 233 -33.52 -12.02 0.48
N ILE A 234 -32.62 -11.76 -0.47
CA ILE A 234 -32.52 -10.48 -1.18
C ILE A 234 -33.60 -10.44 -2.27
N LYS A 235 -34.62 -9.59 -2.09
CA LYS A 235 -35.72 -9.47 -3.05
C LYS A 235 -35.39 -8.60 -4.25
N ASP A 236 -34.54 -7.59 -4.07
CA ASP A 236 -34.15 -6.74 -5.19
C ASP A 236 -33.15 -7.46 -6.12
N PRO A 237 -33.47 -7.63 -7.42
CA PRO A 237 -32.64 -8.38 -8.34
C PRO A 237 -31.31 -7.70 -8.67
N ASP A 238 -31.24 -6.36 -8.62
CA ASP A 238 -29.98 -5.63 -8.86
C ASP A 238 -29.07 -5.73 -7.63
N LEU A 239 -29.62 -5.57 -6.42
CA LEU A 239 -28.90 -5.79 -5.17
C LEU A 239 -28.33 -7.20 -5.09
N PHE A 240 -29.15 -8.21 -5.41
CA PHE A 240 -28.69 -9.59 -5.43
C PHE A 240 -27.57 -9.79 -6.47
N ARG A 241 -27.72 -9.26 -7.69
CA ARG A 241 -26.69 -9.37 -8.72
C ARG A 241 -25.38 -8.71 -8.30
N LEU A 242 -25.43 -7.52 -7.69
CA LEU A 242 -24.24 -6.84 -7.17
C LEU A 242 -23.56 -7.67 -6.07
N PHE A 243 -24.33 -8.23 -5.13
CA PHE A 243 -23.80 -9.12 -4.10
C PHE A 243 -23.17 -10.39 -4.69
N GLU A 244 -23.86 -11.04 -5.63
CA GLU A 244 -23.42 -12.26 -6.31
C GLU A 244 -22.11 -12.04 -7.06
N ASN A 245 -21.95 -10.90 -7.75
CA ASN A 245 -20.72 -10.55 -8.45
C ASN A 245 -19.58 -10.16 -7.49
N SER A 246 -19.90 -9.44 -6.41
CA SER A 246 -18.88 -8.78 -5.57
C SER A 246 -18.32 -9.70 -4.49
N TYR A 247 -19.17 -10.40 -3.73
CA TYR A 247 -18.68 -11.15 -2.57
C TYR A 247 -17.65 -12.25 -2.89
N PRO A 248 -17.83 -13.07 -3.95
CA PRO A 248 -16.83 -14.07 -4.32
C PRO A 248 -15.68 -13.53 -5.19
N ASN A 249 -15.65 -12.22 -5.52
CA ASN A 249 -14.76 -11.68 -6.56
C ASN A 249 -13.27 -11.99 -6.33
N THR A 250 -12.79 -11.92 -5.08
CA THR A 250 -11.41 -12.30 -4.73
C THR A 250 -11.15 -13.77 -5.05
N LEU A 251 -11.99 -14.69 -4.56
CA LEU A 251 -11.81 -16.13 -4.80
C LEU A 251 -11.95 -16.47 -6.29
N ASP A 252 -12.85 -15.80 -6.99
CA ASP A 252 -13.10 -16.03 -8.40
C ASP A 252 -11.94 -15.55 -9.29
N THR A 253 -11.22 -14.48 -8.93
CA THR A 253 -10.33 -13.78 -9.89
C THR A 253 -8.92 -13.43 -9.39
N MET A 254 -8.66 -13.46 -8.08
CA MET A 254 -7.46 -12.84 -7.49
C MET A 254 -6.53 -13.80 -6.77
N ILE A 255 -6.94 -15.05 -6.53
CA ILE A 255 -6.04 -16.09 -6.03
C ILE A 255 -5.14 -16.54 -7.18
N LYS A 256 -4.15 -15.71 -7.52
CA LYS A 256 -3.32 -15.91 -8.70
C LYS A 256 -2.49 -17.19 -8.60
N TRP A 257 -2.10 -17.57 -7.39
CA TRP A 257 -1.43 -18.86 -7.13
C TRP A 257 -1.57 -19.27 -5.66
N HIS A 258 -1.61 -20.57 -5.39
CA HIS A 258 -1.38 -21.15 -4.07
C HIS A 258 -0.66 -22.49 -4.20
N GLY A 259 0.17 -22.84 -3.23
CA GLY A 259 1.00 -24.03 -3.29
C GLY A 259 1.90 -24.15 -2.06
N TYR A 260 3.08 -24.73 -2.23
CA TYR A 260 4.02 -24.99 -1.15
C TYR A 260 5.36 -24.31 -1.40
N ALA A 261 6.03 -23.91 -0.32
CA ALA A 261 7.40 -23.43 -0.38
C ALA A 261 8.34 -24.58 -0.78
N ARG A 262 9.55 -24.22 -1.22
CA ARG A 262 10.62 -25.19 -1.52
C ARG A 262 11.72 -25.12 -0.48
N ASN A 263 12.44 -26.24 -0.31
CA ASN A 263 13.57 -26.34 0.62
C ASN A 263 14.68 -25.31 0.33
N SER A 264 14.88 -24.97 -0.95
CA SER A 264 15.69 -23.85 -1.37
C SER A 264 14.90 -23.03 -2.39
N SER A 265 14.59 -21.79 -2.05
CA SER A 265 13.98 -20.85 -2.99
C SER A 265 15.05 -20.01 -3.70
N PRO A 266 14.82 -19.57 -4.95
CA PRO A 266 15.68 -18.60 -5.62
C PRO A 266 15.88 -17.30 -4.84
N TRP A 267 14.97 -16.98 -3.91
CA TRP A 267 15.13 -15.82 -3.03
C TRP A 267 16.10 -16.06 -1.87
N ASP A 268 16.53 -17.30 -1.64
CA ASP A 268 17.41 -17.72 -0.52
C ASP A 268 18.90 -17.45 -0.81
N THR A 269 19.25 -16.84 -1.95
CA THR A 269 20.65 -16.55 -2.28
C THR A 269 21.23 -15.41 -1.44
N ASN A 270 22.37 -15.72 -0.81
CA ASN A 270 23.24 -14.90 0.04
C ASN A 270 23.42 -13.43 -0.39
N ASN A 271 22.77 -12.51 0.32
CA ASN A 271 23.35 -11.19 0.59
C ASN A 271 23.75 -11.16 2.08
N GLY A 272 25.07 -11.26 2.31
CA GLY A 272 25.78 -11.08 3.58
C GLY A 272 24.95 -11.04 4.86
N GLY A 273 24.76 -12.22 5.47
CA GLY A 273 24.53 -12.30 6.92
C GLY A 273 23.13 -12.69 7.39
N THR A 274 22.46 -13.66 6.76
CA THR A 274 21.64 -14.68 7.45
C THR A 274 21.03 -15.65 6.42
N PRO A 275 21.43 -16.93 6.39
CA PRO A 275 20.56 -17.96 5.84
C PRO A 275 19.65 -18.46 6.96
N LYS A 276 18.35 -18.55 6.68
CA LYS A 276 17.54 -19.73 6.95
C LYS A 276 16.17 -19.52 6.31
N SER A 277 15.92 -20.29 5.26
CA SER A 277 14.56 -20.62 4.84
C SER A 277 13.76 -21.09 6.06
N LEU A 278 12.47 -20.78 6.06
CA LEU A 278 11.48 -21.35 6.98
C LEU A 278 11.48 -22.89 6.92
N ALA A 279 11.94 -23.48 5.80
CA ALA A 279 12.14 -24.91 5.58
C ALA A 279 13.17 -25.58 6.53
N SER A 280 14.05 -24.82 7.19
CA SER A 280 15.11 -25.40 8.03
C SER A 280 14.70 -25.72 9.48
N PHE A 281 13.40 -25.71 9.80
CA PHE A 281 12.87 -26.02 11.14
C PHE A 281 12.08 -27.34 11.23
N SER A 282 11.94 -28.10 10.14
CA SER A 282 11.17 -29.36 10.11
C SER A 282 11.99 -30.64 9.82
N ALA A 283 13.31 -30.57 9.62
CA ALA A 283 14.11 -31.77 9.35
C ALA A 283 14.74 -32.37 10.62
N THR A 284 14.43 -33.63 10.91
CA THR A 284 15.15 -34.48 11.87
C THR A 284 16.58 -34.73 11.39
N PRO A 285 17.59 -34.76 12.28
CA PRO A 285 18.98 -34.96 11.88
C PRO A 285 19.26 -36.45 11.66
N ASP A 286 19.55 -36.85 10.42
CA ASP A 286 20.32 -38.07 10.18
C ASP A 286 21.27 -37.93 8.97
N GLU A 287 22.54 -38.24 9.27
CA GLU A 287 23.67 -38.63 8.42
C GLU A 287 24.29 -37.61 7.43
N ALA A 288 25.31 -36.91 7.94
CA ALA A 288 26.36 -36.29 7.15
C ALA A 288 27.35 -37.34 6.60
N ARG A 289 27.53 -37.40 5.27
CA ARG A 289 28.74 -37.94 4.62
C ARG A 289 29.30 -36.90 3.65
N GLY A 290 30.64 -36.77 3.68
CA GLY A 290 31.43 -35.67 3.13
C GLY A 290 31.49 -35.55 1.60
N PRO A 291 32.29 -34.57 1.10
CA PRO A 291 32.12 -34.01 -0.23
C PRO A 291 32.78 -34.89 -1.31
N LYS A 292 32.16 -34.89 -2.49
CA LYS A 292 32.79 -35.29 -3.75
C LYS A 292 32.59 -34.20 -4.80
N GLU A 293 33.64 -34.01 -5.57
CA GLU A 293 33.91 -32.93 -6.53
C GLU A 293 33.02 -32.97 -7.78
N ASP A 294 32.68 -31.76 -8.23
CA ASP A 294 32.49 -31.26 -9.61
C ASP A 294 31.88 -32.18 -10.68
N GLU A 295 30.57 -32.08 -10.86
CA GLU A 295 29.90 -32.20 -12.17
C GLU A 295 28.83 -31.11 -12.29
N GLU A 296 28.82 -30.39 -13.41
CA GLU A 296 27.79 -29.42 -13.80
C GLU A 296 26.43 -30.14 -13.86
N LYS A 297 25.60 -29.97 -12.83
CA LYS A 297 24.24 -30.52 -12.77
C LYS A 297 23.21 -29.46 -13.13
N GLU A 298 22.32 -29.86 -14.04
CA GLU A 298 21.01 -29.25 -14.28
C GLU A 298 20.34 -28.88 -12.94
N GLU A 299 19.63 -27.74 -12.89
CA GLU A 299 18.91 -27.25 -11.70
C GLU A 299 17.96 -28.32 -11.15
N GLU A 300 18.46 -29.14 -10.22
CA GLU A 300 17.72 -30.17 -9.52
C GLU A 300 16.70 -29.47 -8.62
N TYR A 301 15.42 -29.54 -9.02
CA TYR A 301 14.28 -28.91 -8.32
C TYR A 301 14.29 -29.35 -6.85
N SER A 302 14.60 -28.44 -5.94
CA SER A 302 14.64 -28.76 -4.51
C SER A 302 13.27 -29.22 -4.02
N PRO A 303 13.19 -30.20 -3.09
CA PRO A 303 11.90 -30.76 -2.67
C PRO A 303 10.99 -29.68 -2.07
N GLU A 304 9.68 -29.80 -2.29
CA GLU A 304 8.65 -28.99 -1.63
C GLU A 304 8.64 -29.27 -0.12
N THR A 305 8.33 -28.25 0.66
CA THR A 305 8.10 -28.34 2.12
C THR A 305 6.62 -28.56 2.41
N ASP A 306 6.27 -28.65 3.69
CA ASP A 306 4.89 -28.62 4.19
C ASP A 306 4.36 -27.19 4.41
N GLU A 307 5.15 -26.16 4.10
CA GLU A 307 4.78 -24.76 4.29
C GLU A 307 3.94 -24.25 3.10
N GLU A 308 2.66 -24.03 3.34
CA GLU A 308 1.74 -23.47 2.35
C GLU A 308 2.12 -22.01 2.03
N LEU A 309 1.88 -21.58 0.78
CA LEU A 309 2.03 -20.21 0.30
C LEU A 309 0.83 -19.83 -0.56
N THR A 310 0.42 -18.57 -0.50
CA THR A 310 -0.73 -18.03 -1.25
C THR A 310 -0.36 -16.67 -1.81
N TYR A 311 -0.56 -16.46 -3.11
CA TYR A 311 -0.37 -15.21 -3.81
C TYR A 311 -1.71 -14.64 -4.29
N ILE A 312 -2.13 -13.53 -3.67
CA ILE A 312 -3.38 -12.80 -3.92
C ILE A 312 -3.02 -11.42 -4.46
N ILE A 313 -3.53 -11.09 -5.64
CA ILE A 313 -3.36 -9.76 -6.26
C ILE A 313 -4.51 -8.82 -5.89
N THR A 314 -4.29 -7.51 -6.01
CA THR A 314 -5.35 -6.52 -5.67
C THR A 314 -6.55 -6.56 -6.62
N GLY A 315 -6.32 -7.00 -7.86
CA GLY A 315 -7.23 -6.93 -8.99
C GLY A 315 -6.49 -6.44 -10.24
N ASP A 316 -6.89 -5.29 -10.77
CA ASP A 316 -6.27 -4.68 -11.96
C ASP A 316 -4.77 -4.30 -11.80
N ILE A 317 -4.24 -4.33 -10.57
CA ILE A 317 -2.81 -4.25 -10.29
C ILE A 317 -2.30 -5.65 -9.93
N ASP A 318 -1.46 -6.22 -10.82
CA ASP A 318 -0.90 -7.57 -10.73
C ASP A 318 0.31 -7.62 -9.76
N ALA A 319 0.04 -7.27 -8.50
CA ALA A 319 0.94 -7.40 -7.36
C ALA A 319 0.16 -7.59 -6.05
N MET A 320 0.83 -8.11 -5.01
CA MET A 320 0.22 -8.34 -3.70
C MET A 320 0.55 -7.19 -2.76
N TRP A 321 -0.45 -6.45 -2.29
CA TRP A 321 -0.33 -5.60 -1.11
C TRP A 321 -0.61 -6.42 0.15
N LEU A 322 0.16 -6.21 1.22
CA LEU A 322 -0.11 -6.87 2.50
C LEU A 322 -1.49 -6.48 3.06
N ARG A 323 -1.86 -5.21 2.95
CA ARG A 323 -3.18 -4.71 3.34
C ARG A 323 -4.31 -5.34 2.54
N ASP A 324 -4.26 -5.23 1.21
CA ASP A 324 -5.33 -5.68 0.32
C ASP A 324 -5.54 -7.18 0.46
N SER A 325 -4.49 -7.99 0.37
CA SER A 325 -4.59 -9.45 0.44
C SER A 325 -5.12 -9.95 1.78
N ALA A 326 -4.72 -9.34 2.90
CA ALA A 326 -5.30 -9.64 4.21
C ALA A 326 -6.80 -9.31 4.23
N SER A 327 -7.18 -8.10 3.81
CA SER A 327 -8.57 -7.64 3.86
C SER A 327 -9.48 -8.44 2.93
N GLN A 328 -9.00 -8.74 1.73
CA GLN A 328 -9.67 -9.58 0.73
C GLN A 328 -9.98 -10.97 1.27
N LEU A 329 -9.04 -11.59 2.00
CA LEU A 329 -9.26 -12.91 2.59
C LEU A 329 -10.10 -12.83 3.88
N TYR A 330 -9.96 -11.76 4.65
CA TYR A 330 -10.67 -11.53 5.90
C TYR A 330 -12.19 -11.53 5.72
N SER A 331 -12.70 -11.07 4.56
CA SER A 331 -14.12 -11.14 4.20
C SER A 331 -14.73 -12.56 4.22
N TYR A 332 -13.88 -13.60 4.19
CA TYR A 332 -14.28 -15.00 4.24
C TYR A 332 -14.05 -15.66 5.61
N LEU A 333 -13.64 -14.90 6.63
CA LEU A 333 -13.45 -15.40 8.00
C LEU A 333 -14.65 -16.21 8.53
N PRO A 334 -15.92 -15.84 8.28
CA PRO A 334 -17.07 -16.63 8.75
C PRO A 334 -17.13 -18.07 8.21
N PHE A 335 -16.43 -18.37 7.11
CA PHE A 335 -16.36 -19.72 6.52
C PHE A 335 -15.09 -20.48 6.91
N LEU A 336 -14.15 -19.82 7.59
CA LEU A 336 -12.88 -20.43 7.96
C LEU A 336 -13.13 -21.52 9.01
N THR A 337 -12.91 -22.76 8.61
CA THR A 337 -12.93 -23.91 9.51
C THR A 337 -11.58 -24.61 9.48
N PRO A 338 -11.09 -25.18 10.60
CA PRO A 338 -9.85 -25.95 10.60
C PRO A 338 -9.93 -27.10 9.60
N SER A 339 -8.97 -27.16 8.67
CA SER A 339 -8.90 -28.23 7.68
C SER A 339 -7.44 -28.53 7.31
N PRO A 340 -7.06 -29.81 7.21
CA PRO A 340 -5.77 -30.24 6.68
C PRO A 340 -5.77 -30.36 5.14
N ASP A 341 -6.92 -30.17 4.50
CA ASP A 341 -7.05 -30.26 3.05
C ASP A 341 -6.29 -29.11 2.36
N LYS A 342 -5.50 -29.47 1.35
CA LYS A 342 -4.59 -28.57 0.62
C LYS A 342 -5.33 -27.51 -0.18
N ASP A 343 -6.56 -27.81 -0.60
CA ASP A 343 -7.40 -26.93 -1.40
C ASP A 343 -8.51 -26.28 -0.57
N SER A 344 -8.35 -26.24 0.76
CA SER A 344 -9.31 -25.60 1.66
C SER A 344 -9.02 -24.11 1.90
N LEU A 345 -10.04 -23.37 2.34
CA LEU A 345 -9.86 -21.98 2.79
C LEU A 345 -8.83 -21.88 3.93
N ALA A 346 -8.70 -22.91 4.77
CA ALA A 346 -7.70 -22.94 5.83
C ALA A 346 -6.27 -23.03 5.30
N SER A 347 -6.05 -23.78 4.21
CA SER A 347 -4.78 -23.83 3.49
C SER A 347 -4.45 -22.47 2.86
N LEU A 348 -5.41 -21.85 2.16
CA LEU A 348 -5.22 -20.49 1.62
C LEU A 348 -4.83 -19.49 2.71
N TRP A 349 -5.50 -19.55 3.88
CA TRP A 349 -5.26 -18.65 5.00
C TRP A 349 -3.88 -18.82 5.61
N ARG A 350 -3.47 -20.06 5.89
CA ARG A 350 -2.11 -20.36 6.36
C ARG A 350 -1.07 -19.96 5.31
N GLY A 351 -1.32 -20.23 4.04
CA GLY A 351 -0.46 -19.83 2.94
C GLY A 351 -0.29 -18.31 2.83
N LEU A 352 -1.35 -17.53 3.08
CA LEU A 352 -1.25 -16.08 3.10
C LEU A 352 -0.44 -15.57 4.30
N ILE A 353 -0.65 -16.14 5.49
CA ILE A 353 0.16 -15.82 6.68
C ILE A 353 1.65 -16.06 6.40
N ASN A 354 1.99 -17.22 5.83
CA ASN A 354 3.38 -17.58 5.52
C ASN A 354 3.98 -16.67 4.45
N SER A 355 3.19 -16.32 3.43
CA SER A 355 3.63 -15.40 2.37
C SER A 355 3.92 -14.02 2.93
N HIS A 356 3.01 -13.45 3.72
CA HIS A 356 3.24 -12.17 4.43
C HIS A 356 4.48 -12.24 5.32
N ALA A 357 4.63 -13.30 6.11
CA ALA A 357 5.78 -13.50 6.98
C ALA A 357 7.10 -13.49 6.19
N ARG A 358 7.16 -14.22 5.07
CA ARG A 358 8.30 -14.26 4.16
C ARG A 358 8.61 -12.86 3.60
N TYR A 359 7.59 -12.13 3.17
CA TYR A 359 7.73 -10.77 2.63
C TYR A 359 8.23 -9.75 3.65
N ILE A 360 7.69 -9.77 4.86
CA ILE A 360 8.13 -8.89 5.95
C ILE A 360 9.59 -9.19 6.34
N VAL A 361 10.02 -10.45 6.31
CA VAL A 361 11.42 -10.81 6.53
C VAL A 361 12.31 -10.29 5.40
N ILE A 362 11.85 -10.34 4.15
CA ILE A 362 12.60 -9.86 2.98
C ILE A 362 12.76 -8.34 3.02
N SER A 363 11.67 -7.61 3.22
CA SER A 363 11.70 -6.15 3.25
C SER A 363 10.58 -5.60 4.13
N PRO A 364 10.85 -5.40 5.44
CA PRO A 364 9.81 -5.08 6.42
C PRO A 364 9.20 -3.69 6.26
N TYR A 365 9.79 -2.82 5.43
CA TYR A 365 9.33 -1.46 5.18
C TYR A 365 8.56 -1.29 3.87
N CYS A 366 8.36 -2.37 3.11
CA CYS A 366 7.61 -2.33 1.85
C CYS A 366 6.20 -2.90 2.02
N HIS A 367 5.24 -2.32 1.31
CA HIS A 367 3.83 -2.71 1.40
C HIS A 367 3.40 -3.71 0.32
N SER A 368 4.11 -3.79 -0.82
CA SER A 368 3.72 -4.63 -1.96
C SER A 368 4.83 -5.50 -2.56
N PHE A 369 4.44 -6.70 -3.00
CA PHE A 369 5.37 -7.79 -3.31
C PHE A 369 5.05 -8.51 -4.63
N GLN A 370 6.12 -9.01 -5.25
CA GLN A 370 6.10 -9.81 -6.47
C GLN A 370 5.63 -11.24 -6.19
N PRO A 371 5.23 -12.02 -7.21
CA PRO A 371 4.89 -13.42 -7.04
C PRO A 371 6.05 -14.24 -6.45
N PRO A 372 5.77 -15.24 -5.60
CA PRO A 372 6.81 -16.14 -5.10
C PRO A 372 7.41 -16.95 -6.26
N PRO A 373 8.71 -17.28 -6.27
CA PRO A 373 9.33 -18.01 -7.38
C PRO A 373 8.70 -19.38 -7.60
N GLU A 374 8.18 -19.99 -6.52
CA GLU A 374 7.47 -21.26 -6.55
C GLU A 374 6.22 -21.23 -7.45
N SER A 375 5.65 -20.05 -7.69
CA SER A 375 4.49 -19.86 -8.58
C SER A 375 4.82 -19.97 -10.06
N GLY A 376 6.08 -19.77 -10.46
CA GLY A 376 6.47 -19.63 -11.86
C GLY A 376 5.89 -18.40 -12.57
N ILE A 377 5.19 -17.52 -11.85
CA ILE A 377 4.63 -16.28 -12.40
C ILE A 377 5.77 -15.25 -12.50
N PRO A 378 6.00 -14.64 -13.67
CA PRO A 378 7.03 -13.62 -13.81
C PRO A 378 6.69 -12.36 -13.00
N PRO A 379 7.69 -11.66 -12.43
CA PRO A 379 7.48 -10.38 -11.77
C PRO A 379 6.87 -9.32 -12.70
N THR A 380 5.99 -8.50 -12.15
CA THR A 380 5.38 -7.38 -12.87
C THR A 380 6.29 -6.15 -12.78
N ARG A 381 6.44 -5.43 -13.90
CA ARG A 381 7.24 -4.20 -13.91
C ARG A 381 6.47 -3.04 -13.28
N ASN A 382 6.98 -2.49 -12.18
CA ASN A 382 6.54 -1.21 -11.65
C ASN A 382 7.26 -0.04 -12.34
N GLY A 383 6.51 0.83 -13.01
CA GLY A 383 7.07 2.01 -13.68
C GLY A 383 7.69 3.04 -12.72
N ALA A 384 7.22 3.09 -11.47
CA ALA A 384 7.72 4.01 -10.45
C ALA A 384 9.08 3.59 -9.86
N TYR A 385 9.51 2.33 -10.05
CA TYR A 385 10.76 1.81 -9.47
C TYR A 385 11.98 2.69 -9.76
N ALA A 386 12.14 3.14 -11.00
CA ALA A 386 13.29 3.97 -11.40
C ALA A 386 13.24 5.42 -10.84
N GLN A 387 12.08 5.84 -10.33
CA GLN A 387 11.84 7.18 -9.79
C GLN A 387 11.88 7.18 -8.26
N ASN A 388 11.57 6.04 -7.64
CA ASN A 388 11.54 5.85 -6.20
C ASN A 388 12.92 5.43 -5.67
N ASN A 389 13.35 6.06 -4.59
CA ASN A 389 14.62 5.80 -3.93
C ASN A 389 14.39 5.62 -2.42
N PRO A 390 13.78 4.50 -1.99
CA PRO A 390 13.71 4.12 -0.59
C PRO A 390 15.11 3.75 -0.06
N GLN A 391 15.35 4.05 1.20
CA GLN A 391 16.52 3.60 1.93
C GLN A 391 16.06 2.90 3.21
N PRO A 392 16.43 1.62 3.45
CA PRO A 392 17.27 0.79 2.58
C PRO A 392 16.61 0.47 1.22
N PRO A 393 17.41 0.26 0.14
CA PRO A 393 16.88 -0.08 -1.17
C PRO A 393 16.30 -1.50 -1.16
N TYR A 394 15.40 -1.78 -2.10
CA TYR A 394 14.76 -3.10 -2.26
C TYR A 394 15.12 -3.76 -3.59
N ASP A 395 14.95 -5.09 -3.63
CA ASP A 395 15.09 -5.89 -4.85
C ASP A 395 13.74 -5.92 -5.62
N PRO A 396 13.65 -5.33 -6.83
CA PRO A 396 12.42 -5.28 -7.61
C PRO A 396 11.95 -6.64 -8.14
N GLN A 397 12.77 -7.70 -8.02
CA GLN A 397 12.36 -9.08 -8.29
C GLN A 397 11.55 -9.70 -7.15
N LYS A 398 11.57 -9.09 -5.96
CA LYS A 398 10.86 -9.57 -4.75
C LYS A 398 9.77 -8.59 -4.30
N VAL A 399 10.03 -7.29 -4.44
CA VAL A 399 9.16 -6.21 -4.00
C VAL A 399 8.62 -5.46 -5.22
N PHE A 400 7.32 -5.15 -5.22
CA PHE A 400 6.69 -4.40 -6.30
C PHE A 400 6.82 -2.90 -6.10
N ASP A 401 6.48 -2.40 -4.90
CA ASP A 401 6.75 -1.03 -4.44
C ASP A 401 7.05 -1.01 -2.93
N CYS A 402 7.72 0.05 -2.48
CA CYS A 402 8.24 0.12 -1.12
C CYS A 402 7.95 1.46 -0.45
N LYS A 403 6.68 1.71 -0.17
CA LYS A 403 6.23 2.79 0.73
C LYS A 403 5.95 2.21 2.11
N TRP A 404 6.50 2.84 3.14
CA TRP A 404 6.31 2.41 4.53
C TRP A 404 4.93 2.84 5.05
N GLU A 405 4.09 1.83 5.27
CA GLU A 405 2.72 1.92 5.73
C GLU A 405 2.54 1.03 6.96
N LEU A 406 2.27 1.64 8.13
CA LEU A 406 2.14 0.89 9.37
C LEU A 406 1.03 -0.16 9.32
N ASP A 407 -0.04 0.12 8.57
CA ASP A 407 -1.17 -0.80 8.39
C ASP A 407 -0.78 -2.08 7.64
N SER A 408 0.29 -2.10 6.84
CA SER A 408 0.78 -3.33 6.22
C SER A 408 1.16 -4.37 7.29
N LEU A 409 1.80 -3.93 8.37
CA LEU A 409 2.12 -4.80 9.50
C LEU A 409 0.89 -5.10 10.37
N ALA A 410 -0.02 -4.14 10.52
CA ALA A 410 -1.28 -4.38 11.23
C ALA A 410 -2.15 -5.43 10.53
N SER A 411 -2.19 -5.40 9.19
CA SER A 411 -2.93 -6.33 8.33
C SER A 411 -2.34 -7.74 8.40
N PHE A 412 -1.01 -7.86 8.47
CA PHE A 412 -0.38 -9.14 8.77
C PHE A 412 -0.83 -9.70 10.13
N LEU A 413 -0.85 -8.87 11.18
CA LEU A 413 -1.31 -9.31 12.50
C LEU A 413 -2.82 -9.60 12.55
N GLN A 414 -3.63 -8.95 11.72
CA GLN A 414 -5.07 -9.21 11.61
C GLN A 414 -5.38 -10.65 11.19
N ILE A 415 -4.60 -11.20 10.26
CA ILE A 415 -4.82 -12.57 9.75
C ILE A 415 -3.97 -13.62 10.47
N SER A 416 -2.93 -13.21 11.22
CA SER A 416 -1.89 -14.10 11.73
C SER A 416 -2.04 -14.43 13.22
N SER A 417 -1.61 -15.64 13.58
CA SER A 417 -1.53 -16.15 14.97
C SER A 417 -0.17 -15.88 15.64
N ALA A 418 0.50 -14.80 15.25
CA ALA A 418 1.68 -14.22 15.89
C ALA A 418 3.05 -14.87 15.64
N TYR A 419 3.15 -16.14 15.21
CA TYR A 419 4.43 -16.89 15.18
C TYR A 419 5.59 -16.20 14.42
N HIS A 420 5.31 -15.40 13.37
CA HIS A 420 6.32 -14.68 12.58
C HIS A 420 6.37 -13.16 12.81
N ALA A 421 5.74 -12.66 13.87
CA ALA A 421 5.58 -11.23 14.10
C ALA A 421 6.84 -10.48 14.53
N ARG A 422 7.96 -11.17 14.81
CA ARG A 422 9.18 -10.50 15.30
C ARG A 422 9.70 -9.44 14.34
N ALA A 423 9.84 -9.76 13.05
CA ALA A 423 10.34 -8.80 12.06
C ALA A 423 9.43 -7.56 11.95
N ALA A 424 8.11 -7.77 12.02
CA ALA A 424 7.13 -6.68 12.06
C ALA A 424 7.29 -5.80 13.32
N VAL A 425 7.41 -6.43 14.50
CA VAL A 425 7.59 -5.72 15.77
C VAL A 425 8.90 -4.93 15.80
N ASP A 426 9.99 -5.52 15.33
CA ASP A 426 11.32 -4.88 15.27
C ASP A 426 11.30 -3.68 14.31
N ALA A 427 10.70 -3.82 13.12
CA ALA A 427 10.57 -2.73 12.15
C ALA A 427 9.72 -1.57 12.67
N ALA A 428 8.56 -1.87 13.27
CA ALA A 428 7.70 -0.88 13.88
C ALA A 428 8.40 -0.17 15.07
N ALA A 429 9.12 -0.92 15.91
CA ALA A 429 9.88 -0.34 17.02
C ALA A 429 10.96 0.64 16.54
N ALA A 430 11.65 0.34 15.43
CA ALA A 430 12.65 1.23 14.85
C ALA A 430 12.04 2.54 14.30
N MET A 431 10.78 2.51 13.85
CA MET A 431 10.06 3.68 13.35
C MET A 431 9.35 4.50 14.44
N ARG A 432 9.59 4.22 15.73
CA ARG A 432 9.07 5.03 16.84
C ARG A 432 9.91 6.26 17.19
N LEU A 433 11.17 6.28 16.77
CA LEU A 433 12.07 7.37 17.12
C LEU A 433 11.58 8.69 16.55
N GLY A 434 11.61 9.73 17.39
CA GLY A 434 11.37 11.11 16.96
C GLY A 434 12.46 11.61 16.02
N THR A 435 12.23 12.78 15.42
CA THR A 435 13.19 13.41 14.51
C THR A 435 14.44 13.89 15.22
N TYR A 436 14.32 14.34 16.47
CA TYR A 436 15.42 14.90 17.25
C TYR A 436 15.60 14.18 18.58
N ASP A 437 16.85 14.06 19.04
CA ASP A 437 17.15 13.68 20.41
C ASP A 437 17.03 14.87 21.38
N GLU A 438 17.29 14.63 22.68
CA GLU A 438 17.18 15.66 23.73
C GLU A 438 18.17 16.83 23.56
N SER A 439 19.24 16.65 22.77
CA SER A 439 20.19 17.71 22.43
C SER A 439 19.79 18.52 21.21
N GLY A 440 18.71 18.13 20.52
CA GLY A 440 18.28 18.71 19.24
C GLY A 440 19.04 18.16 18.03
N LYS A 441 19.81 17.07 18.19
CA LYS A 441 20.47 16.41 17.06
C LYS A 441 19.46 15.54 16.31
N VAL A 442 19.49 15.60 14.98
CA VAL A 442 18.65 14.74 14.13
C VAL A 442 19.01 13.27 14.34
N LEU A 443 18.01 12.45 14.64
CA LEU A 443 18.14 11.01 14.76
C LEU A 443 18.02 10.36 13.37
N PRO A 444 18.80 9.31 13.07
CA PRO A 444 18.63 8.56 11.84
C PRO A 444 17.28 7.84 11.85
N SER A 445 16.52 7.96 10.75
CA SER A 445 15.32 7.16 10.51
C SER A 445 15.73 5.77 10.01
N ALA A 446 15.02 4.73 10.45
CA ALA A 446 15.27 3.36 9.98
C ALA A 446 14.88 3.17 8.50
N TRP A 447 14.01 4.04 8.02
CA TRP A 447 13.57 4.08 6.63
C TRP A 447 13.36 5.52 6.15
N THR A 448 13.67 5.78 4.87
CA THR A 448 13.41 7.05 4.17
C THR A 448 12.97 6.78 2.73
N PHE A 449 12.29 7.74 2.11
CA PHE A 449 11.81 7.59 0.74
C PHE A 449 11.75 8.91 -0.01
N THR A 450 12.33 8.94 -1.21
CA THR A 450 12.13 10.03 -2.17
C THR A 450 11.63 9.47 -3.49
N GLY A 451 10.72 10.17 -4.15
CA GLY A 451 10.17 9.80 -5.44
C GLY A 451 10.21 10.97 -6.42
N TRP A 452 10.67 10.75 -7.65
CA TRP A 452 10.56 11.75 -8.73
C TRP A 452 9.16 11.68 -9.35
N THR A 453 8.29 12.59 -8.91
CA THR A 453 6.86 12.57 -9.23
C THR A 453 6.30 13.99 -9.40
N ASN A 454 5.18 14.11 -10.11
CA ASN A 454 4.40 15.35 -10.20
C ASN A 454 3.20 15.37 -9.23
N ARG A 455 3.04 14.34 -8.39
CA ARG A 455 2.03 14.26 -7.33
C ARG A 455 2.69 14.47 -5.97
N GLY A 456 2.26 15.51 -5.25
CA GLY A 456 2.86 15.86 -3.96
C GLY A 456 2.72 14.78 -2.88
N SER A 457 1.72 13.90 -2.98
CA SER A 457 1.52 12.78 -2.06
C SER A 457 2.37 11.54 -2.39
N GLU A 458 3.07 11.49 -3.52
CA GLU A 458 3.86 10.33 -3.95
C GLU A 458 5.34 10.42 -3.55
N THR A 459 5.71 11.34 -2.66
CA THR A 459 7.07 11.46 -2.10
C THR A 459 7.02 12.08 -0.69
N LEU A 460 8.10 11.92 0.09
CA LEU A 460 8.22 12.53 1.41
C LEU A 460 9.04 13.84 1.37
N THR A 461 8.66 14.78 2.22
CA THR A 461 9.40 16.02 2.47
C THR A 461 10.73 15.76 3.22
N ASN A 462 11.56 16.80 3.36
CA ASN A 462 12.82 16.77 4.13
C ASN A 462 13.76 15.64 3.68
N ASP A 463 14.08 15.63 2.38
CA ASP A 463 14.99 14.65 1.76
C ASP A 463 14.61 13.19 2.06
N GLY A 464 13.30 12.93 2.11
CA GLY A 464 12.74 11.59 2.30
C GLY A 464 12.48 11.18 3.74
N LEU A 465 12.70 12.07 4.71
CA LEU A 465 12.41 11.83 6.13
C LEU A 465 10.93 12.04 6.49
N GLY A 466 10.19 12.78 5.67
CA GLY A 466 8.85 13.30 5.99
C GLY A 466 8.90 14.47 6.99
N ASN A 467 7.72 14.99 7.37
CA ASN A 467 7.64 16.12 8.31
C ASN A 467 8.08 15.72 9.74
N PRO A 468 8.70 16.63 10.53
CA PRO A 468 9.25 16.28 11.84
C PRO A 468 8.23 15.69 12.81
N VAL A 469 8.70 14.78 13.67
CA VAL A 469 7.90 14.06 14.67
C VAL A 469 8.57 14.15 16.04
N LYS A 470 7.78 14.45 17.07
CA LYS A 470 8.18 14.29 18.46
C LYS A 470 7.77 12.91 18.95
N GLU A 471 8.72 12.15 19.49
CA GLU A 471 8.41 10.83 20.07
C GLU A 471 7.36 10.95 21.18
N ASN A 472 6.27 10.19 21.05
CA ASN A 472 5.21 10.10 22.06
C ASN A 472 4.77 8.66 22.37
N GLY A 473 5.40 7.68 21.73
CA GLY A 473 5.10 6.26 21.86
C GLY A 473 4.37 5.63 20.68
N MET A 474 3.75 6.43 19.82
CA MET A 474 3.21 5.98 18.54
C MET A 474 4.33 5.65 17.53
N VAL A 475 3.99 4.87 16.51
CA VAL A 475 4.88 4.49 15.40
C VAL A 475 4.63 5.44 14.24
N ARG A 476 5.70 5.92 13.61
CA ARG A 476 5.63 6.74 12.39
C ARG A 476 5.13 5.90 11.22
N SER A 477 4.25 6.44 10.39
CA SER A 477 3.90 5.93 9.06
C SER A 477 4.32 6.97 8.03
N GLY A 478 5.08 6.56 7.01
CA GLY A 478 5.50 7.46 5.94
C GLY A 478 4.34 7.76 5.00
N PHE A 479 3.59 6.71 4.69
CA PHE A 479 2.43 6.73 3.83
C PHE A 479 1.19 6.18 4.55
N ARG A 480 0.02 6.52 4.03
CA ARG A 480 -1.32 6.10 4.49
C ARG A 480 -1.73 4.80 3.79
N PRO A 481 -2.85 4.17 4.22
CA PRO A 481 -3.46 3.05 3.50
C PRO A 481 -3.94 3.38 2.07
N SER A 482 -3.91 4.66 1.67
CA SER A 482 -4.18 5.13 0.31
C SER A 482 -2.91 5.21 -0.57
N ASP A 483 -1.76 4.77 -0.03
CA ASP A 483 -0.42 4.91 -0.60
C ASP A 483 0.03 6.39 -0.76
N ASP A 484 -0.70 7.34 -0.16
CA ASP A 484 -0.35 8.77 -0.11
C ASP A 484 0.51 9.10 1.12
N ALA A 485 1.47 10.02 0.96
CA ALA A 485 2.33 10.49 2.04
C ALA A 485 1.52 11.12 3.18
N CYS A 486 1.86 10.75 4.41
CA CYS A 486 1.32 11.38 5.61
C CYS A 486 1.75 12.85 5.70
N ILE A 487 0.84 13.75 6.11
CA ILE A 487 1.23 15.13 6.42
C ILE A 487 1.96 15.14 7.76
N PHE A 488 1.35 14.54 8.80
CA PHE A 488 2.06 14.25 10.04
C PHE A 488 2.18 12.73 10.21
N GLN A 489 3.37 12.25 10.53
CA GLN A 489 3.66 10.82 10.39
C GLN A 489 3.07 9.96 11.51
N LEU A 490 2.52 10.53 12.60
CA LEU A 490 1.79 9.74 13.59
C LEU A 490 0.33 9.62 13.12
N LEU A 491 0.14 8.70 12.18
CA LEU A 491 -1.16 8.36 11.59
C LEU A 491 -1.99 7.58 12.62
N ILE A 492 -3.05 8.22 13.12
CA ILE A 492 -3.84 7.74 14.24
C ILE A 492 -4.55 6.41 13.95
N PRO A 493 -5.31 6.25 12.85
CA PRO A 493 -6.06 5.01 12.63
C PRO A 493 -5.13 3.79 12.43
N SER A 494 -3.99 3.92 11.73
CA SER A 494 -3.02 2.82 11.61
C SER A 494 -2.37 2.45 12.95
N ASN A 495 -2.08 3.44 13.80
CA ASN A 495 -1.58 3.18 15.16
C ASN A 495 -2.63 2.47 16.02
N MET A 496 -3.91 2.86 15.93
CA MET A 496 -5.01 2.18 16.64
C MET A 496 -5.17 0.72 16.21
N MET A 497 -5.22 0.47 14.90
CA MET A 497 -5.34 -0.87 14.34
C MET A 497 -4.15 -1.74 14.76
N PHE A 498 -2.92 -1.22 14.64
CA PHE A 498 -1.71 -1.95 15.02
C PHE A 498 -1.68 -2.28 16.52
N ALA A 499 -2.02 -1.33 17.41
CA ALA A 499 -2.08 -1.59 18.84
C ALA A 499 -3.12 -2.66 19.21
N ALA A 500 -4.29 -2.64 18.58
CA ALA A 500 -5.32 -3.64 18.82
C ALA A 500 -4.86 -5.06 18.42
N TYR A 501 -4.23 -5.21 17.26
CA TYR A 501 -3.75 -6.51 16.80
C TYR A 501 -2.46 -6.97 17.48
N LEU A 502 -1.61 -6.06 17.95
CA LEU A 502 -0.49 -6.41 18.85
C LEU A 502 -1.01 -7.05 20.14
N GLU A 503 -2.07 -6.51 20.73
CA GLU A 503 -2.66 -7.06 21.96
C GLU A 503 -3.23 -8.46 21.71
N GLN A 504 -4.00 -8.64 20.63
CA GLN A 504 -4.55 -9.94 20.22
C GLN A 504 -3.43 -10.96 19.97
N ALA A 505 -2.42 -10.60 19.17
CA ALA A 505 -1.27 -11.44 18.89
C ALA A 505 -0.48 -11.80 20.17
N SER A 506 -0.38 -10.87 21.13
CA SER A 506 0.33 -11.13 22.39
C SER A 506 -0.29 -12.22 23.24
N VAL A 507 -1.63 -12.36 23.22
CA VAL A 507 -2.36 -13.41 23.92
C VAL A 507 -2.03 -14.78 23.34
N ILE A 508 -1.94 -14.87 22.01
CA ILE A 508 -1.56 -16.11 21.32
C ILE A 508 -0.12 -16.48 21.67
N MET A 509 0.82 -15.53 21.61
CA MET A 509 2.22 -15.76 21.97
C MET A 509 2.39 -16.20 23.43
N GLU A 510 1.60 -15.64 24.35
CA GLU A 510 1.63 -16.06 25.75
C GLU A 510 1.18 -17.51 25.90
N GLY A 511 0.15 -17.91 25.16
CA GLY A 511 -0.29 -19.30 25.07
C GLY A 511 0.81 -20.23 24.56
N LEU A 512 1.47 -19.86 23.46
CA LEU A 512 2.59 -20.63 22.88
C LEU A 512 3.77 -20.77 23.84
N ALA A 513 4.10 -19.73 24.59
CA ALA A 513 5.16 -19.77 25.61
C ALA A 513 4.85 -20.80 26.72
N GLY A 514 3.57 -21.06 26.99
CA GLY A 514 3.10 -22.05 27.98
C GLY A 514 3.01 -23.49 27.48
N LEU A 515 3.24 -23.77 26.19
CA LEU A 515 3.05 -25.12 25.63
C LEU A 515 4.22 -26.05 25.96
N ASN A 516 3.99 -27.04 26.82
CA ASN A 516 5.00 -28.03 27.25
C ASN A 516 5.62 -28.85 26.09
N GLY A 517 4.93 -28.99 24.96
CA GLY A 517 5.41 -29.71 23.78
C GLY A 517 6.21 -28.86 22.78
N LEU A 518 6.35 -27.55 23.01
CA LEU A 518 7.10 -26.66 22.14
C LEU A 518 8.57 -26.58 22.59
N GLU A 519 9.49 -26.60 21.63
CA GLU A 519 10.93 -26.46 21.88
C GLU A 519 11.25 -25.27 22.80
N VAL A 520 12.17 -25.45 23.76
CA VAL A 520 12.50 -24.42 24.77
C VAL A 520 12.84 -23.08 24.12
N GLY A 521 13.64 -23.07 23.06
CA GLY A 521 14.01 -21.85 22.34
C GLY A 521 12.80 -21.12 21.73
N LYS A 522 11.83 -21.86 21.19
CA LYS A 522 10.60 -21.30 20.63
C LYS A 522 9.67 -20.74 21.72
N ARG A 523 9.64 -21.38 22.91
CA ARG A 523 8.90 -20.85 24.07
C ARG A 523 9.48 -19.55 24.60
N GLU A 524 10.81 -19.46 24.75
CA GLU A 524 11.46 -18.22 25.20
C GLU A 524 11.32 -17.10 24.14
N MET A 525 11.36 -17.44 22.85
CA MET A 525 11.05 -16.49 21.78
C MET A 525 9.61 -15.96 21.90
N ALA A 526 8.62 -16.85 22.06
CA ALA A 526 7.22 -16.47 22.21
C ALA A 526 7.02 -15.56 23.43
N LYS A 527 7.64 -15.90 24.57
CA LYS A 527 7.61 -15.08 25.79
C LYS A 527 8.20 -13.69 25.58
N ASN A 528 9.33 -13.58 24.89
CA ASN A 528 9.93 -12.29 24.57
C ASN A 528 9.05 -11.46 23.63
N ALA A 529 8.48 -12.10 22.60
CA ALA A 529 7.55 -11.45 21.68
C ALA A 529 6.30 -10.93 22.40
N THR A 530 5.71 -11.72 23.32
CA THR A 530 4.58 -11.29 24.16
C THR A 530 4.89 -9.99 24.89
N VAL A 531 6.06 -9.90 25.53
CA VAL A 531 6.47 -8.70 26.28
C VAL A 531 6.60 -7.51 25.32
N GLN A 532 7.32 -7.67 24.21
CA GLN A 532 7.54 -6.60 23.25
C GLN A 532 6.23 -6.08 22.63
N MET A 533 5.33 -6.97 22.24
CA MET A 533 4.02 -6.60 21.69
C MET A 533 3.19 -5.80 22.69
N ARG A 534 3.14 -6.23 23.95
CA ARG A 534 2.40 -5.54 25.02
C ARG A 534 3.00 -4.18 25.35
N GLU A 535 4.34 -4.08 25.40
CA GLU A 535 5.04 -2.81 25.60
C GLU A 535 4.75 -1.83 24.47
N LEU A 536 4.82 -2.29 23.22
CA LEU A 536 4.59 -1.48 22.03
C LEU A 536 3.13 -0.99 21.98
N ALA A 537 2.16 -1.88 22.17
CA ALA A 537 0.74 -1.52 22.20
C ALA A 537 0.43 -0.50 23.30
N ARG A 538 0.95 -0.69 24.52
CA ARG A 538 0.75 0.26 25.62
C ARG A 538 1.33 1.63 25.29
N GLY A 539 2.51 1.63 24.69
CA GLY A 539 3.18 2.84 24.24
C GLY A 539 2.37 3.65 23.22
N ILE A 540 1.82 2.95 22.22
CA ILE A 540 0.95 3.54 21.22
C ILE A 540 -0.32 4.09 21.87
N ARG A 541 -0.98 3.31 22.74
CA ARG A 541 -2.18 3.77 23.47
C ARG A 541 -1.92 5.00 24.33
N HIS A 542 -0.77 5.06 24.98
CA HIS A 542 -0.36 6.24 25.75
C HIS A 542 -0.19 7.47 24.85
N GLY A 543 0.50 7.32 23.71
CA GLY A 543 0.66 8.39 22.73
C GLY A 543 -0.69 8.88 22.15
N ILE A 544 -1.60 7.97 21.82
CA ILE A 544 -2.96 8.30 21.35
C ILE A 544 -3.73 9.07 22.43
N ALA A 545 -3.78 8.55 23.66
CA ALA A 545 -4.50 9.19 24.74
C ALA A 545 -3.95 10.60 25.05
N LYS A 546 -2.66 10.81 24.83
CA LYS A 546 -2.01 12.08 25.12
C LYS A 546 -2.18 13.12 24.00
N ASP A 547 -1.95 12.73 22.75
CA ASP A 547 -1.76 13.69 21.66
C ASP A 547 -2.80 13.57 20.53
N ALA A 548 -3.59 12.49 20.45
CA ALA A 548 -4.52 12.26 19.33
C ALA A 548 -5.94 12.83 19.52
N VAL A 549 -6.34 13.12 20.76
CA VAL A 549 -7.65 13.72 21.08
C VAL A 549 -7.52 15.24 21.06
N VAL A 550 -8.29 15.88 20.19
CA VAL A 550 -8.30 17.34 20.01
C VAL A 550 -9.71 17.89 20.17
N THR A 551 -9.81 19.14 20.61
CA THR A 551 -11.11 19.82 20.73
C THR A 551 -11.43 20.59 19.45
N HIS A 552 -12.43 20.12 18.69
CA HIS A 552 -12.99 20.86 17.57
C HIS A 552 -14.08 21.84 18.03
N ARG A 553 -14.10 23.04 17.43
CA ARG A 553 -15.04 24.13 17.80
C ARG A 553 -16.51 23.71 17.75
N GLU A 554 -16.88 22.91 16.76
CA GLU A 554 -18.27 22.49 16.52
C GLU A 554 -18.59 21.08 17.05
N PHE A 555 -17.64 20.15 17.00
CA PHE A 555 -17.91 18.74 17.26
C PHE A 555 -17.49 18.30 18.67
N GLY A 556 -16.77 19.15 19.41
CA GLY A 556 -16.21 18.79 20.72
C GLY A 556 -14.92 17.98 20.59
N GLU A 557 -14.63 17.14 21.59
CA GLU A 557 -13.46 16.27 21.56
C GLU A 557 -13.61 15.19 20.47
N MET A 558 -12.62 15.10 19.59
CA MET A 558 -12.57 14.15 18.48
C MET A 558 -11.13 13.65 18.26
N PHE A 559 -10.97 12.55 17.52
CA PHE A 559 -9.65 12.11 17.09
C PHE A 559 -9.16 12.95 15.91
N ALA A 560 -7.90 13.36 15.95
CA ALA A 560 -7.19 13.81 14.76
C ALA A 560 -6.87 12.61 13.85
N TYR A 561 -6.72 12.85 12.55
CA TYR A 561 -6.31 11.81 11.59
C TYR A 561 -4.81 11.56 11.68
N GLU A 562 -4.03 12.64 11.78
CA GLU A 562 -2.58 12.60 11.93
C GLU A 562 -2.13 13.66 12.93
N VAL A 563 -1.06 13.38 13.69
CA VAL A 563 -0.41 14.34 14.59
C VAL A 563 1.12 14.27 14.48
N ASP A 564 1.81 15.30 14.94
CA ASP A 564 3.28 15.36 14.94
C ASP A 564 3.90 15.20 16.33
N GLY A 565 3.10 15.19 17.39
CA GLY A 565 3.54 15.18 18.80
C GLY A 565 4.11 16.53 19.30
N TYR A 566 4.26 17.54 18.43
CA TYR A 566 4.57 18.92 18.80
C TYR A 566 3.32 19.75 19.12
N GLY A 567 2.15 19.25 18.72
CA GLY A 567 0.85 19.87 18.98
C GLY A 567 0.07 20.18 17.69
N SER A 568 0.63 19.88 16.52
CA SER A 568 -0.08 19.99 15.25
C SER A 568 -0.97 18.77 15.04
N ALA A 569 -2.14 19.01 14.47
CA ALA A 569 -3.11 17.96 14.16
C ALA A 569 -3.72 18.22 12.77
N ASN A 570 -3.85 17.15 11.99
CA ASN A 570 -4.58 17.13 10.73
C ASN A 570 -5.99 16.58 10.98
N LEU A 571 -7.02 17.39 10.73
CA LEU A 571 -8.42 17.02 10.96
C LEU A 571 -9.08 16.69 9.61
N MET A 572 -9.14 15.40 9.31
CA MET A 572 -9.76 14.84 8.12
C MET A 572 -10.13 13.37 8.39
N ASP A 573 -10.58 12.67 7.37
CA ASP A 573 -10.44 11.22 7.28
C ASP A 573 -10.24 10.83 5.83
N ASP A 574 -9.77 9.62 5.61
CA ASP A 574 -9.56 9.03 4.30
C ASP A 574 -10.43 7.77 4.15
N ALA A 575 -10.79 7.42 2.92
CA ALA A 575 -11.60 6.25 2.63
C ALA A 575 -10.90 4.92 2.92
N ASN A 576 -9.58 4.87 2.76
CA ASN A 576 -8.81 3.63 2.88
C ASN A 576 -8.72 3.19 4.35
N VAL A 577 -8.98 1.91 4.60
CA VAL A 577 -8.95 1.33 5.96
C VAL A 577 -7.54 0.82 6.28
N PRO A 578 -6.97 1.11 7.45
CA PRO A 578 -7.57 1.77 8.62
C PRO A 578 -7.82 3.27 8.46
N SER A 579 -9.09 3.66 8.66
CA SER A 579 -9.58 5.04 8.74
C SER A 579 -10.18 5.32 10.12
N LEU A 580 -10.38 6.60 10.46
CA LEU A 580 -11.07 6.94 11.71
C LEU A 580 -12.53 6.47 11.67
N LEU A 581 -13.18 6.50 10.50
CA LEU A 581 -14.52 5.95 10.30
C LEU A 581 -14.59 4.46 10.62
N ALA A 582 -13.56 3.69 10.26
CA ALA A 582 -13.48 2.25 10.46
C ALA A 582 -13.08 1.83 11.90
N PHE A 583 -12.88 2.79 12.81
CA PHE A 583 -12.48 2.55 14.20
C PHE A 583 -13.19 1.39 14.92
N PRO A 584 -14.52 1.18 14.77
CA PRO A 584 -15.21 0.06 15.43
C PRO A 584 -14.82 -1.34 14.93
N LEU A 585 -14.18 -1.48 13.77
CA LEU A 585 -13.96 -2.79 13.12
C LEU A 585 -12.89 -3.65 13.80
N TRP A 586 -11.98 -3.06 14.59
CA TRP A 586 -10.87 -3.78 15.25
C TRP A 586 -10.89 -3.66 16.78
N ASN A 587 -12.04 -3.31 17.37
CA ASN A 587 -12.30 -3.37 18.82
C ASN A 587 -11.28 -2.61 19.71
N TYR A 588 -10.76 -1.47 19.24
CA TYR A 588 -9.68 -0.74 19.93
C TYR A 588 -10.05 -0.29 21.37
N THR A 589 -11.32 -0.04 21.66
CA THR A 589 -11.81 0.45 22.97
C THR A 589 -11.77 -0.59 24.09
N HIS A 590 -11.66 -1.87 23.76
CA HIS A 590 -11.65 -2.97 24.74
C HIS A 590 -10.28 -3.64 24.76
N PRO A 591 -9.27 -3.08 25.44
CA PRO A 591 -7.94 -3.68 25.51
C PRO A 591 -8.03 -5.08 26.15
N LEU A 592 -7.45 -6.08 25.47
CA LEU A 592 -7.46 -7.47 25.94
C LEU A 592 -6.46 -7.74 27.07
N VAL A 593 -5.53 -6.81 27.30
CA VAL A 593 -4.49 -6.90 28.33
C VAL A 593 -4.65 -5.71 29.27
N ASP A 594 -4.83 -5.97 30.57
CA ASP A 594 -4.91 -4.90 31.57
C ASP A 594 -3.56 -4.14 31.60
N PRO A 595 -3.53 -2.81 31.35
CA PRO A 595 -2.32 -2.00 31.40
C PRO A 595 -1.52 -2.16 32.71
N LYS A 596 -2.18 -2.52 33.82
CA LYS A 596 -1.55 -2.70 35.14
C LYS A 596 -0.80 -4.02 35.30
N THR A 597 -1.11 -5.05 34.51
CA THR A 597 -0.52 -6.39 34.67
C THR A 597 0.94 -6.46 34.20
N ILE A 598 1.43 -5.45 33.47
CA ILE A 598 2.79 -5.48 32.90
C ILE A 598 3.85 -4.94 33.88
N ILE A 599 3.44 -4.28 34.97
CA ILE A 599 4.37 -3.66 35.94
C ILE A 599 4.88 -4.67 37.00
N THR A 600 4.23 -5.83 37.21
CA THR A 600 4.48 -6.65 38.41
C THR A 600 5.45 -7.82 38.27
N LYS A 601 6.20 -7.97 37.17
CA LYS A 601 7.23 -9.03 37.04
C LYS A 601 8.59 -8.56 36.54
N SER A 602 9.01 -7.37 36.94
CA SER A 602 10.41 -6.96 36.89
C SER A 602 10.80 -6.43 38.27
N THR A 603 11.71 -7.13 38.94
CA THR A 603 12.25 -6.85 40.28
C THR A 603 11.32 -7.19 41.46
N HIS A 604 11.47 -8.40 41.99
CA HIS A 604 11.80 -8.68 43.41
C HIS A 604 11.59 -10.18 43.67
N GLY A 605 12.68 -10.89 43.98
CA GLY A 605 12.61 -12.20 44.60
C GLY A 605 11.94 -12.07 45.97
N GLY A 606 10.86 -12.82 46.18
CA GLY A 606 10.09 -12.78 47.41
C GLY A 606 9.02 -13.85 47.41
N SER A 607 9.36 -14.99 48.01
CA SER A 607 8.44 -16.09 48.32
C SER A 607 7.17 -15.61 49.03
N ARG A 608 5.99 -15.95 48.50
CA ARG A 608 4.78 -16.23 49.31
C ARG A 608 3.95 -17.32 48.66
N ASP A 609 3.71 -18.35 49.46
CA ASP A 609 2.97 -19.57 49.20
C ASP A 609 1.56 -19.35 48.66
N HIS A 610 1.21 -20.09 47.61
CA HIS A 610 -0.15 -20.61 47.41
C HIS A 610 -0.06 -22.13 47.26
N GLN A 611 -0.68 -22.81 48.23
CA GLN A 611 -0.70 -24.26 48.39
C GLN A 611 -1.33 -24.95 47.18
N VAL A 612 -0.58 -25.86 46.56
CA VAL A 612 -1.10 -26.93 45.71
C VAL A 612 -1.01 -28.24 46.52
N PRO A 613 -2.03 -29.13 46.53
CA PRO A 613 -1.99 -30.35 47.34
C PRO A 613 -0.94 -31.34 46.83
N LYS A 614 -0.16 -31.86 47.77
CA LYS A 614 0.86 -32.90 47.58
C LYS A 614 0.28 -34.17 46.94
N ARG A 615 0.95 -34.69 45.91
CA ARG A 615 1.08 -36.14 45.67
C ARG A 615 2.55 -36.51 45.51
N SER A 616 2.83 -37.73 45.95
CA SER A 616 4.09 -38.28 46.43
C SER A 616 5.12 -38.63 45.36
N ALA A 617 6.37 -38.64 45.82
CA ALA A 617 7.64 -38.95 45.18
C ALA A 617 7.72 -40.28 44.40
N LEU A 618 8.66 -40.33 43.44
CA LEU A 618 9.61 -41.42 43.20
C LEU A 618 10.85 -40.91 42.43
N ASP A 619 11.95 -41.65 42.55
CA ASP A 619 13.36 -41.24 42.60
C ASP A 619 14.13 -40.97 41.26
N GLN A 620 15.06 -39.99 41.32
CA GLN A 620 16.48 -39.90 40.83
C GLN A 620 16.89 -40.25 39.36
N PRO A 621 18.11 -39.91 38.86
CA PRO A 621 19.21 -39.07 39.38
C PRO A 621 19.75 -37.96 38.42
N SER A 622 20.68 -37.18 38.97
CA SER A 622 21.57 -36.17 38.39
C SER A 622 22.46 -36.65 37.24
N LEU A 623 22.66 -35.79 36.24
CA LEU A 623 23.86 -35.73 35.40
C LEU A 623 24.14 -34.25 35.08
N ASP A 624 25.12 -33.71 35.79
CA ASP A 624 25.87 -32.53 35.38
C ASP A 624 26.77 -32.95 34.21
N ASP A 625 26.72 -32.21 33.10
CA ASP A 625 27.89 -32.01 32.23
C ASP A 625 27.72 -30.71 31.45
N GLU A 626 28.70 -29.83 31.63
CA GLU A 626 28.86 -28.54 30.98
C GLU A 626 29.04 -28.67 29.47
N LEU A 627 28.17 -28.04 28.69
CA LEU A 627 28.49 -27.59 27.34
C LEU A 627 28.06 -26.13 27.19
N SER A 628 29.04 -25.24 27.19
CA SER A 628 28.86 -23.81 26.98
C SER A 628 28.24 -23.55 25.59
N PRO A 629 27.18 -22.75 25.47
CA PRO A 629 26.62 -22.40 24.17
C PRO A 629 27.62 -21.50 23.39
N PRO A 630 27.72 -21.68 22.05
CA PRO A 630 28.54 -20.82 21.21
C PRO A 630 27.98 -19.39 21.22
N SER A 631 28.90 -18.43 21.18
CA SER A 631 28.60 -17.00 21.24
C SER A 631 27.67 -16.57 20.09
N PRO A 632 26.67 -15.71 20.34
CA PRO A 632 25.77 -15.23 19.30
C PRO A 632 26.54 -14.43 18.24
N PRO A 633 26.22 -14.60 16.94
CA PRO A 633 26.83 -13.81 15.87
C PRO A 633 26.41 -12.34 15.99
N SER A 634 27.44 -11.48 15.92
CA SER A 634 27.45 -10.05 15.57
C SER A 634 26.07 -9.37 15.48
N SER A 635 25.74 -8.63 16.53
CA SER A 635 24.63 -7.70 16.64
C SER A 635 24.52 -6.74 15.44
N SER A 636 23.46 -6.85 14.65
CA SER A 636 22.77 -5.64 14.20
C SER A 636 22.46 -4.81 15.45
N PRO A 637 22.71 -3.49 15.46
CA PRO A 637 22.50 -2.69 16.66
C PRO A 637 21.05 -2.90 17.10
N LEU A 638 20.87 -3.43 18.32
CA LEU A 638 19.58 -3.40 18.98
C LEU A 638 19.04 -1.97 18.84
N PRO A 639 17.76 -1.78 18.50
CA PRO A 639 17.19 -0.45 18.50
C PRO A 639 17.56 0.21 19.84
N PRO A 640 18.03 1.47 19.85
CA PRO A 640 18.37 2.14 21.09
C PRO A 640 17.18 1.96 22.02
N LYS A 641 17.42 1.41 23.21
CA LYS A 641 16.36 1.12 24.18
C LYS A 641 15.57 2.42 24.35
N SER A 642 14.35 2.47 23.81
CA SER A 642 13.43 3.57 24.11
C SER A 642 13.36 3.68 25.63
N LYS A 643 13.42 4.88 26.19
CA LYS A 643 13.32 5.07 27.64
C LYS A 643 12.10 4.27 28.14
N PRO A 644 12.20 3.53 29.27
CA PRO A 644 11.03 2.88 29.85
C PRO A 644 9.93 3.93 29.99
N TYR A 645 8.74 3.62 29.46
CA TYR A 645 7.64 4.57 29.37
C TYR A 645 7.37 5.21 30.73
N ASN A 646 7.21 6.54 30.73
CA ASN A 646 6.82 7.30 31.91
C ASN A 646 5.58 6.65 32.54
N THR A 647 5.65 6.29 33.82
CA THR A 647 4.60 5.57 34.54
C THR A 647 3.37 6.43 34.85
N THR A 648 3.33 7.67 34.33
CA THR A 648 2.18 8.55 34.47
C THR A 648 1.00 7.93 33.70
N PRO A 649 -0.14 7.66 34.36
CA PRO A 649 -1.31 7.09 33.69
C PRO A 649 -1.71 7.98 32.50
N PRO A 650 -2.06 7.39 31.34
CA PRO A 650 -2.57 8.18 30.23
C PRO A 650 -3.86 8.91 30.65
N PRO A 651 -4.19 10.05 30.02
CA PRO A 651 -5.48 10.69 30.21
C PRO A 651 -6.61 9.68 29.97
N SER A 652 -7.59 9.66 30.88
CA SER A 652 -8.77 8.83 30.70
C SER A 652 -9.77 9.56 29.82
N HIS A 653 -10.06 8.98 28.66
CA HIS A 653 -10.94 9.56 27.65
C HIS A 653 -12.21 8.72 27.48
N ASN A 654 -13.34 9.39 27.19
CA ASN A 654 -14.55 8.69 26.75
C ASN A 654 -14.47 8.43 25.24
N TYR A 655 -13.82 7.33 24.85
CA TYR A 655 -13.62 7.01 23.44
C TYR A 655 -14.91 6.75 22.65
N SER A 656 -15.99 6.32 23.29
CA SER A 656 -17.29 6.22 22.63
C SER A 656 -17.78 7.62 22.20
N LEU A 657 -17.83 8.58 23.12
CA LEU A 657 -18.25 9.95 22.79
C LEU A 657 -17.30 10.61 21.78
N ILE A 658 -15.99 10.44 21.94
CA ILE A 658 -14.99 10.98 21.00
C ILE A 658 -15.18 10.40 19.61
N TYR A 659 -15.39 9.09 19.47
CA TYR A 659 -15.66 8.49 18.17
C TYR A 659 -17.01 8.96 17.60
N GLN A 660 -18.07 9.13 18.41
CA GLN A 660 -19.33 9.71 17.92
C GLN A 660 -19.14 11.12 17.35
N ASN A 661 -18.39 11.98 18.05
CA ASN A 661 -18.04 13.32 17.58
C ASN A 661 -17.22 13.27 16.29
N THR A 662 -16.21 12.37 16.26
CA THR A 662 -15.34 12.13 15.11
C THR A 662 -16.16 11.66 13.90
N ARG A 663 -17.05 10.69 14.07
CA ARG A 663 -17.94 10.18 13.03
C ARG A 663 -18.83 11.27 12.44
N ARG A 664 -19.42 12.13 13.29
CA ARG A 664 -20.21 13.28 12.82
C ARG A 664 -19.37 14.26 12.00
N PHE A 665 -18.13 14.53 12.40
CA PHE A 665 -17.20 15.35 11.61
C PHE A 665 -16.88 14.71 10.26
N ILE A 666 -16.52 13.42 10.25
CA ILE A 666 -16.07 12.68 9.06
C ILE A 666 -17.14 12.61 7.98
N LEU A 667 -18.40 12.36 8.38
CA LEU A 667 -19.55 12.23 7.49
C LEU A 667 -20.26 13.57 7.24
N SER A 668 -19.49 14.67 7.24
CA SER A 668 -19.99 16.03 7.00
C SER A 668 -19.03 16.81 6.11
N LEU A 669 -19.50 17.96 5.61
CA LEU A 669 -18.68 18.90 4.82
C LEU A 669 -17.51 19.52 5.61
N SER A 670 -17.43 19.28 6.92
CA SER A 670 -16.30 19.71 7.75
C SER A 670 -15.06 18.83 7.54
N ASN A 671 -15.23 17.59 7.07
CA ASN A 671 -14.12 16.80 6.55
C ASN A 671 -13.79 17.27 5.13
N PRO A 672 -12.55 17.75 4.85
CA PRO A 672 -12.18 18.27 3.53
C PRO A 672 -12.28 17.23 2.40
N TYR A 673 -12.27 15.94 2.73
CA TYR A 673 -12.39 14.85 1.77
C TYR A 673 -13.75 14.15 1.80
N PHE A 674 -14.75 14.70 2.49
CA PHE A 674 -16.13 14.23 2.32
C PHE A 674 -16.69 14.78 1.00
N ALA A 675 -16.76 13.91 -0.02
CA ALA A 675 -17.37 14.26 -1.29
C ALA A 675 -18.89 14.16 -1.15
N ALA A 676 -19.62 15.23 -1.48
CA ALA A 676 -21.08 15.29 -1.39
C ALA A 676 -21.69 15.59 -2.75
N GLY A 677 -22.68 14.79 -3.13
CA GLY A 677 -23.38 14.93 -4.39
C GLY A 677 -24.44 13.86 -4.61
N PRO A 678 -25.24 13.99 -5.69
CA PRO A 678 -26.40 13.15 -5.94
C PRO A 678 -26.05 11.71 -6.35
N ALA A 679 -24.86 11.46 -6.91
CA ALA A 679 -24.42 10.12 -7.31
C ALA A 679 -23.89 9.32 -6.13
N LEU A 680 -23.07 9.95 -5.29
CA LEU A 680 -22.49 9.36 -4.08
C LEU A 680 -22.12 10.48 -3.10
N SER A 681 -22.45 10.31 -1.84
CA SER A 681 -21.95 11.16 -0.74
C SER A 681 -21.16 10.30 0.25
N ALA A 682 -19.84 10.31 0.12
CA ALA A 682 -18.93 9.44 0.87
C ALA A 682 -17.57 10.10 1.07
N VAL A 683 -16.82 9.61 2.06
CA VAL A 683 -15.42 9.99 2.25
C VAL A 683 -14.60 9.53 1.05
N GLY A 684 -13.69 10.38 0.59
CA GLY A 684 -12.66 10.06 -0.39
C GLY A 684 -11.27 10.24 0.18
N GLY A 685 -10.39 10.90 -0.56
CA GLY A 685 -9.02 11.17 -0.12
C GLY A 685 -8.25 12.01 -1.15
N PRO A 686 -7.02 12.45 -0.84
CA PRO A 686 -6.20 13.18 -1.78
C PRO A 686 -5.73 12.34 -2.97
N HIS A 687 -5.71 11.00 -2.86
CA HIS A 687 -5.20 10.08 -3.89
C HIS A 687 -5.68 10.43 -5.31
N LEU A 688 -6.99 10.62 -5.48
CA LEU A 688 -7.60 11.05 -6.75
C LEU A 688 -8.21 12.46 -6.70
N GLY A 689 -8.00 13.17 -5.59
CA GLY A 689 -8.42 14.54 -5.39
C GLY A 689 -9.87 14.73 -4.91
N PRO A 690 -10.24 15.98 -4.58
CA PRO A 690 -11.57 16.31 -4.04
C PRO A 690 -12.72 15.99 -4.99
N GLY A 691 -13.91 15.75 -4.42
CA GLY A 691 -15.14 15.49 -5.18
C GLY A 691 -15.32 14.03 -5.62
N LYS A 692 -14.34 13.16 -5.37
CA LYS A 692 -14.41 11.72 -5.61
C LYS A 692 -14.62 10.97 -4.29
N GLY A 693 -15.82 10.45 -4.09
CA GLY A 693 -16.14 9.61 -2.93
C GLY A 693 -15.79 8.15 -3.21
N TRP A 694 -15.43 7.40 -2.18
CA TRP A 694 -15.16 5.97 -2.32
C TRP A 694 -16.38 5.17 -1.84
N PRO A 695 -16.97 4.29 -2.67
CA PRO A 695 -18.02 3.39 -2.24
C PRO A 695 -17.63 2.53 -1.03
N MET A 696 -16.35 2.18 -0.90
CA MET A 696 -15.81 1.49 0.27
C MET A 696 -16.07 2.26 1.58
N ALA A 697 -15.91 3.58 1.60
CA ALA A 697 -16.21 4.39 2.78
C ALA A 697 -17.72 4.41 3.12
N ALA A 698 -18.60 4.37 2.11
CA ALA A 698 -20.04 4.20 2.33
C ALA A 698 -20.34 2.83 2.95
N THR A 699 -19.66 1.77 2.50
CA THR A 699 -19.76 0.43 3.10
C THR A 699 -19.30 0.44 4.57
N VAL A 700 -18.15 1.05 4.87
CA VAL A 700 -17.67 1.20 6.25
C VAL A 700 -18.65 2.01 7.09
N ALA A 701 -19.20 3.11 6.56
CA ALA A 701 -20.20 3.91 7.26
C ALA A 701 -21.43 3.07 7.63
N ALA A 702 -21.89 2.19 6.73
CA ALA A 702 -22.99 1.27 7.00
C ALA A 702 -22.63 0.20 8.05
N LEU A 703 -21.50 -0.49 7.89
CA LEU A 703 -21.03 -1.51 8.84
C LEU A 703 -20.90 -0.95 10.26
N THR A 704 -20.31 0.22 10.39
CA THR A 704 -20.05 0.85 11.68
C THR A 704 -21.30 1.48 12.31
N ALA A 705 -22.39 1.67 11.55
CA ALA A 705 -23.68 2.05 12.11
C ALA A 705 -24.30 0.94 12.96
N TYR A 706 -23.93 -0.33 12.74
CA TYR A 706 -24.39 -1.46 13.55
C TYR A 706 -23.71 -1.55 14.92
N ASN A 707 -22.58 -0.86 15.13
CA ASN A 707 -21.98 -0.77 16.45
C ASN A 707 -22.69 0.32 17.27
N SER A 708 -23.72 -0.05 18.03
CA SER A 708 -24.57 0.91 18.76
C SER A 708 -23.85 1.65 19.89
N GLU A 709 -22.88 1.01 20.54
CA GLU A 709 -22.06 1.61 21.60
C GLU A 709 -21.23 2.78 21.06
N LEU A 710 -20.63 2.61 19.88
CA LEU A 710 -19.70 3.58 19.31
C LEU A 710 -20.38 4.54 18.33
N SER A 711 -21.29 4.08 17.49
CA SER A 711 -21.89 4.93 16.46
C SER A 711 -22.76 6.07 17.01
N GLY A 712 -23.25 5.94 18.24
CA GLY A 712 -24.26 6.84 18.81
C GLY A 712 -25.67 6.57 18.26
N LEU A 713 -25.85 5.52 17.45
CA LEU A 713 -27.13 5.09 16.92
C LEU A 713 -27.66 3.94 17.79
N SER A 714 -28.94 4.03 18.16
CA SER A 714 -29.57 2.96 18.93
C SER A 714 -29.83 1.74 18.03
N SER A 715 -29.45 0.56 18.51
CA SER A 715 -29.62 -0.71 17.77
C SER A 715 -31.11 -0.98 17.45
N GLY A 716 -31.38 -1.44 16.23
CA GLY A 716 -32.72 -1.81 15.79
C GLY A 716 -33.67 -0.63 15.57
N THR A 717 -33.18 0.61 15.61
CA THR A 717 -34.02 1.80 15.41
C THR A 717 -34.15 2.19 13.95
N THR A 718 -35.23 2.92 13.64
CA THR A 718 -35.46 3.51 12.31
C THR A 718 -34.33 4.44 11.87
N GLU A 719 -33.61 5.08 12.82
CA GLU A 719 -32.48 5.95 12.50
C GLU A 719 -31.27 5.15 12.00
N GLN A 720 -30.88 4.08 12.72
CA GLN A 720 -29.82 3.17 12.28
C GLN A 720 -30.14 2.58 10.91
N GLU A 721 -31.38 2.09 10.75
CA GLU A 721 -31.85 1.51 9.49
C GLU A 721 -31.84 2.54 8.35
N LYS A 722 -32.19 3.80 8.63
CA LYS A 722 -32.11 4.91 7.66
C LYS A 722 -30.67 5.16 7.22
N VAL A 723 -29.72 5.26 8.15
CA VAL A 723 -28.30 5.46 7.81
C VAL A 723 -27.79 4.34 6.92
N VAL A 724 -28.02 3.08 7.30
CA VAL A 724 -27.60 1.91 6.49
C VAL A 724 -28.29 1.92 5.13
N SER A 725 -29.58 2.28 5.10
CA SER A 725 -30.34 2.35 3.84
C SER A 725 -29.78 3.36 2.85
N GLU A 726 -29.37 4.53 3.34
CA GLU A 726 -28.84 5.60 2.49
C GLU A 726 -27.49 5.21 1.90
N GLN A 727 -26.60 4.63 2.70
CA GLN A 727 -25.31 4.12 2.22
C GLN A 727 -25.49 3.02 1.17
N LEU A 728 -26.34 2.02 1.46
CA LEU A 728 -26.59 0.92 0.54
C LEU A 728 -27.20 1.41 -0.78
N ARG A 729 -28.12 2.39 -0.74
CA ARG A 729 -28.66 3.02 -1.95
C ARG A 729 -27.56 3.64 -2.81
N MET A 730 -26.69 4.44 -2.19
CA MET A 730 -25.64 5.15 -2.91
C MET A 730 -24.62 4.18 -3.52
N ILE A 731 -24.29 3.07 -2.85
CA ILE A 731 -23.43 2.03 -3.43
C ILE A 731 -24.11 1.41 -4.66
N LEU A 732 -25.40 1.08 -4.58
CA LEU A 732 -26.16 0.54 -5.72
C LEU A 732 -26.21 1.51 -6.91
N ASP A 733 -26.39 2.80 -6.64
CA ASP A 733 -26.55 3.84 -7.66
C ASP A 733 -25.22 4.24 -8.33
N SER A 734 -24.08 3.94 -7.71
CA SER A 734 -22.76 4.46 -8.12
C SER A 734 -21.88 3.46 -8.89
N THR A 735 -22.45 2.32 -9.31
CA THR A 735 -21.70 1.27 -10.05
C THR A 735 -21.52 1.58 -11.55
N SER A 736 -22.13 2.64 -12.08
CA SER A 736 -22.16 2.91 -13.53
C SER A 736 -22.64 1.72 -14.39
N GLY A 737 -23.45 0.81 -13.83
CA GLY A 737 -23.97 -0.36 -14.51
C GLY A 737 -22.95 -1.48 -14.75
N THR A 738 -21.81 -1.48 -14.05
CA THR A 738 -20.80 -2.56 -14.12
C THR A 738 -21.19 -3.78 -13.29
N GLY A 739 -22.06 -3.61 -12.29
CA GLY A 739 -22.49 -4.69 -11.40
C GLY A 739 -21.43 -5.11 -10.37
N VAL A 740 -20.48 -4.22 -10.04
CA VAL A 740 -19.45 -4.37 -9.01
C VAL A 740 -19.17 -3.03 -8.30
N VAL A 741 -18.39 -3.06 -7.24
CA VAL A 741 -17.99 -1.87 -6.47
C VAL A 741 -16.69 -1.28 -7.04
N HIS A 742 -16.66 0.03 -7.22
CA HIS A 742 -15.51 0.78 -7.74
C HIS A 742 -14.62 1.32 -6.61
N GLU A 743 -13.38 1.71 -6.94
CA GLU A 743 -12.50 2.43 -6.02
C GLU A 743 -13.07 3.82 -5.69
N THR A 744 -13.28 4.64 -6.71
CA THR A 744 -13.86 5.98 -6.55
C THR A 744 -14.99 6.24 -7.52
N VAL A 745 -15.89 7.15 -7.13
CA VAL A 745 -16.94 7.68 -7.98
C VAL A 745 -17.04 9.19 -7.74
N ASN A 746 -17.10 9.97 -8.82
CA ASN A 746 -17.36 11.39 -8.74
C ASN A 746 -18.75 11.63 -8.15
N ALA A 747 -18.84 12.41 -7.07
CA ALA A 747 -20.07 12.62 -6.32
C ALA A 747 -21.22 13.20 -7.17
N TRP A 748 -20.90 13.84 -8.31
CA TRP A 748 -21.86 14.47 -9.22
C TRP A 748 -22.03 13.75 -10.56
N ASN A 749 -21.24 12.72 -10.83
CA ASN A 749 -21.28 11.99 -12.10
C ASN A 749 -20.86 10.53 -11.88
N GLU A 750 -21.84 9.64 -11.80
CA GLU A 750 -21.62 8.21 -11.55
C GLU A 750 -20.79 7.52 -12.63
N LYS A 751 -20.63 8.14 -13.82
CA LYS A 751 -19.85 7.61 -14.95
C LYS A 751 -18.36 7.97 -14.87
N ASP A 752 -17.97 8.89 -13.99
CA ASP A 752 -16.57 9.20 -13.70
C ASP A 752 -16.15 8.42 -12.44
N TRP A 753 -15.54 7.27 -12.66
CA TRP A 753 -15.13 6.33 -11.64
C TRP A 753 -13.76 5.73 -11.95
N THR A 754 -13.14 5.11 -10.96
CA THR A 754 -11.87 4.38 -11.11
C THR A 754 -11.98 2.95 -10.60
N ARG A 755 -11.17 2.06 -11.21
CA ARG A 755 -10.99 0.65 -10.87
C ARG A 755 -12.29 -0.12 -10.63
N SER A 756 -12.76 -0.83 -11.64
CA SER A 756 -13.87 -1.76 -11.53
C SER A 756 -13.45 -3.17 -11.11
N TRP A 757 -12.15 -3.44 -11.02
CA TRP A 757 -11.61 -4.70 -10.51
C TRP A 757 -10.82 -4.47 -9.24
N PHE A 758 -11.56 -4.36 -8.12
CA PHE A 758 -11.00 -4.05 -6.82
C PHE A 758 -11.58 -4.97 -5.73
N GLY A 759 -10.82 -6.02 -5.40
CA GLY A 759 -11.34 -7.15 -4.62
C GLY A 759 -11.67 -6.79 -3.19
N TRP A 760 -10.91 -5.88 -2.62
CA TRP A 760 -11.13 -5.40 -1.26
C TRP A 760 -12.48 -4.70 -1.11
N ALA A 761 -12.78 -3.73 -1.98
CA ALA A 761 -14.06 -3.02 -1.96
C ALA A 761 -15.25 -3.97 -2.21
N ASN A 762 -15.09 -4.92 -3.13
CA ASN A 762 -16.08 -5.95 -3.43
C ASN A 762 -16.35 -6.90 -2.24
N GLY A 763 -15.28 -7.37 -1.57
CA GLY A 763 -15.36 -8.23 -0.39
C GLY A 763 -16.06 -7.54 0.77
N LEU A 764 -15.68 -6.29 1.06
CA LEU A 764 -16.28 -5.49 2.14
C LEU A 764 -17.77 -5.21 1.90
N PHE A 765 -18.18 -4.99 0.64
CA PHE A 765 -19.59 -4.88 0.31
C PHE A 765 -20.34 -6.20 0.56
N GLY A 766 -19.74 -7.33 0.21
CA GLY A 766 -20.29 -8.65 0.53
C GLY A 766 -20.48 -8.84 2.03
N GLU A 767 -19.51 -8.45 2.85
CA GLU A 767 -19.62 -8.45 4.31
C GLU A 767 -20.79 -7.61 4.81
N LEU A 768 -21.00 -6.41 4.26
CA LEU A 768 -22.14 -5.56 4.63
C LEU A 768 -23.47 -6.28 4.37
N ILE A 769 -23.63 -6.92 3.22
CA ILE A 769 -24.89 -7.62 2.90
C ILE A 769 -25.13 -8.79 3.85
N VAL A 770 -24.09 -9.54 4.20
CA VAL A 770 -24.18 -10.61 5.22
C VAL A 770 -24.54 -10.02 6.58
N LYS A 771 -23.89 -8.92 6.98
CA LYS A 771 -24.15 -8.25 8.25
C LYS A 771 -25.59 -7.74 8.36
N ILE A 772 -26.14 -7.16 7.29
CA ILE A 772 -27.55 -6.76 7.25
C ILE A 772 -28.45 -7.98 7.45
N ALA A 773 -28.16 -9.10 6.78
CA ALA A 773 -28.96 -10.32 6.91
C ALA A 773 -28.94 -10.89 8.33
N GLU A 774 -27.79 -10.86 9.00
CA GLU A 774 -27.64 -11.29 10.40
C GLU A 774 -28.44 -10.41 11.35
N GLU A 775 -28.29 -9.09 11.24
CA GLU A 775 -29.03 -8.12 12.07
C GLU A 775 -30.55 -8.23 11.86
N GLU A 776 -30.99 -8.45 10.62
CA GLU A 776 -32.41 -8.68 10.32
C GLU A 776 -32.93 -10.01 10.86
N ALA A 777 -32.14 -11.07 10.77
CA ALA A 777 -32.48 -12.37 11.33
C ALA A 777 -32.61 -12.32 12.86
N GLU A 778 -31.69 -11.63 13.54
CA GLU A 778 -31.71 -11.45 15.00
C GLU A 778 -32.94 -10.67 15.46
N ARG A 779 -33.42 -9.71 14.65
CA ARG A 779 -34.68 -8.98 14.91
C ARG A 779 -35.93 -9.77 14.51
N GLY A 780 -35.80 -10.94 13.88
CA GLY A 780 -36.92 -11.75 13.40
C GLY A 780 -37.65 -11.17 12.19
N VAL A 781 -36.95 -10.40 11.35
CA VAL A 781 -37.51 -9.82 10.11
C VAL A 781 -37.95 -10.92 9.15
N LYS A 782 -39.10 -10.73 8.49
CA LYS A 782 -39.63 -11.63 7.47
C LYS A 782 -39.40 -11.06 6.08
N TRP A 783 -38.32 -11.47 5.41
CA TRP A 783 -37.97 -10.93 4.09
C TRP A 783 -39.04 -11.19 3.01
N GLU A 784 -39.84 -12.26 3.14
CA GLU A 784 -40.95 -12.55 2.24
C GLU A 784 -42.11 -11.56 2.32
N SER A 785 -42.29 -10.84 3.44
CA SER A 785 -43.33 -9.80 3.56
C SER A 785 -42.88 -8.44 2.99
N GLY A 786 -41.65 -8.35 2.48
CA GLY A 786 -41.05 -7.10 2.02
C GLY A 786 -40.48 -6.24 3.16
N GLU A 787 -40.42 -6.78 4.38
CA GLU A 787 -39.81 -6.11 5.53
C GLU A 787 -38.28 -6.16 5.47
N GLY A 788 -37.64 -5.15 6.09
CA GLY A 788 -36.19 -5.00 6.09
C GLY A 788 -35.60 -4.47 4.79
N LEU A 789 -34.31 -4.18 4.84
CA LEU A 789 -33.47 -3.69 3.75
C LEU A 789 -33.26 -4.73 2.65
N LEU A 790 -33.19 -6.02 3.00
CA LEU A 790 -33.04 -7.09 2.01
C LEU A 790 -34.39 -7.56 1.44
N GLY A 791 -35.49 -7.35 2.17
CA GLY A 791 -36.85 -7.68 1.73
C GLY A 791 -37.44 -6.67 0.74
N ARG A 792 -36.96 -5.42 0.74
CA ARG A 792 -37.51 -4.36 -0.13
C ARG A 792 -36.90 -4.35 -1.54
N LEU A 793 -37.66 -3.76 -2.48
CA LEU A 793 -37.17 -3.40 -3.81
C LEU A 793 -36.47 -2.03 -3.76
N TRP A 794 -35.36 -1.90 -4.49
CA TRP A 794 -34.49 -0.72 -4.53
C TRP A 794 -34.55 0.01 -5.89
N GLN A 795 -35.71 -0.11 -6.55
CA GLN A 795 -35.96 0.27 -7.95
C GLN A 795 -36.45 1.72 -8.12
#